data_AF-A0A1Y1ILI2-F1
#
_entry.id   AF-A0A1Y1ILI2-F1
#
_cell.length_a   1.000
_cell.length_b   1.000
_cell.length_c   1.000
_cell.angle_alpha   90.00
_cell.angle_beta   90.00
_cell.angle_gamma   90.00
#
_symmetry.space_group_name_H-M   'P 1'
#
loop_
_entity.id
_entity.type
_entity.pdbx_description
1 polymer ?
#
loop_
_entity_poly.entity_id
_entity_poly.type
_entity_poly.pdbx_seq_one_letter_code
_entity_poly.pdbx_strand_id
1 'polypeptide(L)'
;MPEKDVRKAIDRLKLKEIALAASKAKDQRLLVATNGSKCQRLKIPKLDDAPRAGTKDSGRCTLVLTEGDSAKTFVTAGGKLLNVTDASAQKLADNKEIGHLKQILGLKHFFKYTDLNQLRYGRVLIASDADVDGIHIRGLIIHFINTFWPELLTLGLVWTLDTPVIKAFPRGRVREAISFYTEEQFETWRAREGRSGWTVKYYKGLGTHTSSEAKVIFQTMKTSRFVADPEAQSSMRLAFSNKMTAERQQWMVDATCNAPSEPAGPDVKLTDFVYGPLALFGLAAIKRHIPSVFDGLKPSQRKILFTLLQAGEQSFTKEIKVAQLAAQVALKTSYRHGETSLASAIVKMAQDFVGSTNLNILEPMGQFGTRLQGGQDAASARYIYTRLTPIMKHVFDARDASLLRRLEEEGEKVEVEYYAPVIPMALVSGCNGVGYGFSTRILPREPAAVVANLKAMLRGGPPSSLPPYWNSFKGSVEEKGPGMYAVKGTFRRKTPRVLVVDELPVGYWTDDYKEFLESGKVKNLRDVFNLSTEDTVHFELTFESEADLEALLGSEDPHKLLDLSRSFSDKNICAFDTRGIIRKYETVDDMLEEYYGARLELYKRRKEHLLAEAEERLKNLQQRRVFVRAVVHGRLIIARREQSDVLRDIVETVEPTPSADQAKDLMGMRLTMLTNERLREVEASLEDVQREIADLRSNDEKTLWLADLNELIKFL
;
A
#
# COMPACT_ATOMS: atom_id res chain seq x y z
N MET A 1 53.42 7.79 -23.92
CA MET A 1 52.34 7.90 -24.93
C MET A 1 52.86 8.69 -26.12
N PRO A 2 52.61 8.27 -27.37
CA PRO A 2 52.96 9.04 -28.55
C PRO A 2 52.25 10.40 -28.56
N GLU A 3 52.97 11.46 -28.96
CA GLU A 3 52.50 12.86 -28.97
C GLU A 3 51.19 13.06 -29.79
N LYS A 4 51.01 12.23 -30.83
CA LYS A 4 49.82 12.19 -31.69
C LYS A 4 48.55 11.72 -30.96
N ASP A 5 48.69 10.84 -29.96
CA ASP A 5 47.56 10.32 -29.17
C ASP A 5 47.14 11.29 -28.08
N VAL A 6 48.10 12.04 -27.51
CA VAL A 6 47.85 13.14 -26.57
C VAL A 6 47.08 14.26 -27.27
N ARG A 7 47.46 14.64 -28.49
CA ARG A 7 46.79 15.70 -29.26
C ARG A 7 45.35 15.32 -29.64
N LYS A 8 45.13 14.08 -30.08
CA LYS A 8 43.77 13.54 -30.33
C LYS A 8 42.90 13.51 -29.07
N ALA A 9 43.48 13.19 -27.90
CA ALA A 9 42.75 13.22 -26.64
C ALA A 9 42.34 14.64 -26.25
N ILE A 10 43.24 15.62 -26.41
CA ILE A 10 42.96 17.05 -26.17
C ILE A 10 41.85 17.56 -27.10
N ASP A 11 41.90 17.22 -28.40
CA ASP A 11 40.88 17.65 -29.35
C ASP A 11 39.51 17.02 -29.04
N ARG A 12 39.47 15.75 -28.60
CA ARG A 12 38.24 15.09 -28.12
C ARG A 12 37.69 15.75 -26.85
N LEU A 13 38.54 16.18 -25.93
CA LEU A 13 38.12 16.90 -24.72
C LEU A 13 37.53 18.27 -25.07
N LYS A 14 38.19 19.04 -25.95
CA LYS A 14 37.67 20.33 -26.45
C LYS A 14 36.34 20.17 -27.17
N LEU A 15 36.20 19.15 -28.02
CA LEU A 15 34.92 18.82 -28.69
C LEU A 15 33.82 18.48 -27.68
N LYS A 16 34.13 17.72 -26.61
CA LYS A 16 33.18 17.43 -25.54
C LYS A 16 32.76 18.70 -24.78
N GLU A 17 33.69 19.60 -24.49
CA GLU A 17 33.39 20.87 -23.82
C GLU A 17 32.50 21.77 -24.68
N ILE A 18 32.81 21.90 -25.97
CA ILE A 18 31.99 22.67 -26.93
C ILE A 18 30.59 22.06 -27.05
N ALA A 19 30.48 20.73 -27.17
CA ALA A 19 29.20 20.04 -27.23
C ALA A 19 28.38 20.23 -25.95
N LEU A 20 29.02 20.17 -24.77
CA LEU A 20 28.36 20.40 -23.49
C LEU A 20 27.88 21.86 -23.36
N ALA A 21 28.69 22.83 -23.78
CA ALA A 21 28.31 24.24 -23.79
C ALA A 21 27.15 24.51 -24.75
N ALA A 22 27.17 23.93 -25.95
CA ALA A 22 26.07 24.01 -26.92
C ALA A 22 24.78 23.38 -26.39
N SER A 23 24.88 22.23 -25.72
CA SER A 23 23.74 21.58 -25.06
C SER A 23 23.15 22.47 -23.97
N LYS A 24 23.98 23.03 -23.09
CA LYS A 24 23.53 23.95 -22.03
C LYS A 24 22.86 25.20 -22.63
N ALA A 25 23.43 25.79 -23.68
CA ALA A 25 22.84 26.94 -24.35
C ALA A 25 21.47 26.62 -24.98
N LYS A 26 21.32 25.42 -25.56
CA LYS A 26 20.04 24.93 -26.08
C LYS A 26 19.01 24.78 -24.95
N ASP A 27 19.40 24.15 -23.84
CA ASP A 27 18.53 23.96 -22.68
C ASP A 27 18.08 25.30 -22.07
N GLN A 28 19.00 26.27 -21.96
CA GLN A 28 18.68 27.62 -21.50
C GLN A 28 17.66 28.31 -22.42
N ARG A 29 17.83 28.21 -23.74
CA ARG A 29 16.88 28.79 -24.71
C ARG A 29 15.48 28.18 -24.56
N LEU A 30 15.38 26.87 -24.38
CA LEU A 30 14.10 26.18 -24.16
C LEU A 30 13.41 26.67 -22.88
N LEU A 31 14.15 26.79 -21.78
CA LEU A 31 13.60 27.27 -20.53
C LEU A 31 13.14 28.73 -20.61
N VAL A 32 13.94 29.60 -21.25
CA VAL A 32 13.62 31.02 -21.45
C VAL A 32 12.40 31.21 -22.37
N ALA A 33 12.23 30.34 -23.38
CA ALA A 33 11.07 30.40 -24.28
C ALA A 33 9.72 30.23 -23.55
N THR A 34 9.74 29.62 -22.36
CA THR A 34 8.55 29.43 -21.51
C THR A 34 8.44 30.44 -20.36
N ASN A 35 9.26 31.49 -20.36
CA ASN A 35 9.22 32.52 -19.32
C ASN A 35 7.87 33.27 -19.31
N GLY A 36 7.44 33.65 -18.11
CA GLY A 36 6.38 34.62 -17.91
C GLY A 36 6.87 36.05 -17.98
N SER A 37 5.93 36.99 -17.96
CA SER A 37 6.21 38.41 -17.80
C SER A 37 5.18 39.06 -16.88
N LYS A 38 5.54 40.18 -16.25
CA LYS A 38 4.60 40.98 -15.46
C LYS A 38 3.66 41.73 -16.41
N CYS A 39 2.52 41.13 -16.72
CA CYS A 39 1.49 41.69 -17.58
C CYS A 39 0.14 41.79 -16.86
N GLN A 40 -0.76 42.67 -17.32
CA GLN A 40 -2.07 42.87 -16.65
C GLN A 40 -3.12 41.84 -17.07
N ARG A 41 -3.03 41.27 -18.28
CA ARG A 41 -4.03 40.34 -18.81
C ARG A 41 -3.36 39.05 -19.26
N LEU A 42 -3.94 37.92 -18.88
CA LEU A 42 -3.58 36.59 -19.35
C LEU A 42 -4.83 35.87 -19.83
N LYS A 43 -4.66 34.93 -20.76
CA LYS A 43 -5.73 34.06 -21.24
C LYS A 43 -5.35 32.61 -20.98
N ILE A 44 -5.67 32.13 -19.78
CA ILE A 44 -5.46 30.73 -19.37
C ILE A 44 -6.84 30.18 -18.95
N PRO A 45 -7.36 29.11 -19.57
CA PRO A 45 -8.76 28.68 -19.42
C PRO A 45 -9.24 28.40 -18.00
N LYS A 46 -8.35 27.96 -17.11
CA LYS A 46 -8.66 27.62 -15.71
C LYS A 46 -8.26 28.72 -14.70
N LEU A 47 -7.72 29.84 -15.16
CA LEU A 47 -7.25 30.92 -14.29
C LEU A 47 -8.36 31.93 -14.03
N ASP A 48 -8.75 32.05 -12.76
CA ASP A 48 -9.55 33.16 -12.25
C ASP A 48 -8.59 34.24 -11.72
N ASP A 49 -8.15 35.13 -12.61
CA ASP A 49 -7.07 36.09 -12.34
C ASP A 49 -7.54 37.25 -11.44
N ALA A 50 -6.73 37.61 -10.45
CA ALA A 50 -7.07 38.72 -9.56
C ALA A 50 -7.10 40.05 -10.35
N PRO A 51 -8.11 40.93 -10.14
CA PRO A 51 -8.28 42.14 -10.96
C PRO A 51 -7.09 43.11 -10.97
N ARG A 52 -6.24 43.06 -9.93
CA ARG A 52 -5.04 43.90 -9.77
C ARG A 52 -3.73 43.16 -10.02
N ALA A 53 -3.77 41.90 -10.45
CA ALA A 53 -2.58 41.12 -10.74
C ALA A 53 -1.76 41.76 -11.87
N GLY A 54 -0.43 41.82 -11.69
CA GLY A 54 0.48 42.45 -12.65
C GLY A 54 0.42 43.97 -12.73
N THR A 55 -0.38 44.64 -11.88
CA THR A 55 -0.41 46.11 -11.78
C THR A 55 0.62 46.65 -10.77
N LYS A 56 0.52 47.92 -10.37
CA LYS A 56 1.30 48.49 -9.26
C LYS A 56 0.94 47.86 -7.91
N ASP A 57 -0.29 47.37 -7.77
CA ASP A 57 -0.79 46.70 -6.55
C ASP A 57 -0.50 45.18 -6.54
N SER A 58 0.37 44.68 -7.43
CA SER A 58 0.64 43.24 -7.55
C SER A 58 1.16 42.62 -6.24
N GLY A 59 1.96 43.36 -5.46
CA GLY A 59 2.45 42.93 -4.15
C GLY A 59 1.36 42.63 -3.12
N ARG A 60 0.13 43.17 -3.32
CA ARG A 60 -1.03 42.91 -2.45
C ARG A 60 -1.91 41.76 -2.94
N CYS A 61 -1.64 41.24 -4.14
CA CYS A 61 -2.41 40.16 -4.73
C CYS A 61 -1.87 38.81 -4.27
N THR A 62 -2.77 37.90 -3.90
CA THR A 62 -2.47 36.51 -3.57
C THR A 62 -2.98 35.60 -4.68
N LEU A 63 -2.11 34.76 -5.23
CA LEU A 63 -2.49 33.65 -6.09
C LEU A 63 -2.78 32.46 -5.18
N VAL A 64 -3.97 31.87 -5.27
CA VAL A 64 -4.28 30.64 -4.54
C VAL A 64 -4.18 29.45 -5.49
N LEU A 65 -3.33 28.48 -5.15
CA LEU A 65 -3.16 27.22 -5.89
C LEU A 65 -3.86 26.11 -5.12
N THR A 66 -4.63 25.25 -5.80
CA THR A 66 -5.41 24.21 -5.11
C THR A 66 -5.30 22.82 -5.71
N GLU A 67 -5.70 21.83 -4.92
CA GLU A 67 -5.69 20.44 -5.34
C GLU A 67 -6.96 20.06 -6.11
N GLY A 68 -6.90 20.12 -7.44
CA GLY A 68 -7.93 19.60 -8.33
C GLY A 68 -9.14 20.52 -8.55
N ASP A 69 -10.04 20.10 -9.45
CA ASP A 69 -11.23 20.87 -9.82
C ASP A 69 -12.32 20.81 -8.73
N SER A 70 -12.32 19.80 -7.84
CA SER A 70 -13.23 19.72 -6.68
C SER A 70 -12.95 20.82 -5.66
N ALA A 71 -11.68 21.23 -5.52
CA ALA A 71 -11.28 22.37 -4.72
C ALA A 71 -11.56 23.70 -5.43
N LYS A 72 -11.97 23.73 -6.71
CA LYS A 72 -12.23 24.97 -7.48
C LYS A 72 -13.31 25.87 -6.88
N THR A 73 -14.34 25.29 -6.27
CA THR A 73 -15.33 26.04 -5.47
C THR A 73 -14.70 26.71 -4.23
N PHE A 74 -13.46 26.32 -3.92
CA PHE A 74 -12.55 26.77 -2.86
C PHE A 74 -11.24 27.44 -3.41
N VAL A 75 -11.10 27.66 -4.74
CA VAL A 75 -9.95 28.19 -5.56
C VAL A 75 -9.19 27.10 -6.39
N THR A 76 -8.33 27.41 -7.40
CA THR A 76 -7.82 26.46 -8.47
C THR A 76 -6.32 26.12 -8.51
N ALA A 77 -5.93 24.83 -8.63
CA ALA A 77 -4.79 24.31 -9.42
C ALA A 77 -5.00 22.82 -9.82
N GLY A 78 -4.12 22.29 -10.68
CA GLY A 78 -4.20 20.92 -11.21
C GLY A 78 -3.16 19.99 -10.59
N GLY A 79 -3.59 18.78 -10.20
CA GLY A 79 -2.77 17.57 -10.00
C GLY A 79 -1.47 17.65 -9.17
N LYS A 80 -0.67 16.59 -9.26
CA LYS A 80 0.70 16.55 -8.71
C LYS A 80 1.65 17.24 -9.69
N LEU A 81 2.31 18.32 -9.24
CA LEU A 81 3.27 19.05 -10.06
C LEU A 81 4.46 18.14 -10.45
N LEU A 82 4.99 18.33 -11.66
CA LEU A 82 6.18 17.61 -12.10
C LEU A 82 7.38 17.94 -11.19
N ASN A 83 8.06 16.91 -10.68
CA ASN A 83 9.35 17.09 -10.01
C ASN A 83 10.37 17.65 -11.01
N VAL A 84 10.88 18.84 -10.69
CA VAL A 84 11.74 19.60 -11.61
C VAL A 84 13.23 19.26 -11.50
N THR A 85 13.64 18.58 -10.43
CA THR A 85 15.02 18.10 -10.30
C THR A 85 15.22 16.88 -11.19
N ASP A 86 16.38 16.82 -11.84
CA ASP A 86 16.76 15.75 -12.78
C ASP A 86 15.83 15.62 -14.02
N ALA A 87 14.84 16.50 -14.20
CA ALA A 87 14.02 16.60 -15.41
C ALA A 87 14.79 17.32 -16.53
N SER A 88 14.67 16.83 -17.77
CA SER A 88 15.28 17.50 -18.92
C SER A 88 14.62 18.85 -19.21
N ALA A 89 15.38 19.81 -19.76
CA ALA A 89 14.84 21.12 -20.14
C ALA A 89 13.66 21.00 -21.12
N GLN A 90 13.70 20.02 -22.01
CA GLN A 90 12.59 19.68 -22.91
C GLN A 90 11.34 19.27 -22.14
N LYS A 91 11.44 18.32 -21.20
CA LYS A 91 10.31 17.86 -20.39
C LYS A 91 9.70 18.99 -19.56
N LEU A 92 10.53 19.92 -19.07
CA LEU A 92 10.08 21.10 -18.35
C LEU A 92 9.37 22.12 -19.25
N ALA A 93 9.85 22.31 -20.49
CA ALA A 93 9.26 23.22 -21.46
C ALA A 93 7.91 22.69 -22.00
N ASP A 94 7.82 21.37 -22.20
CA ASP A 94 6.60 20.70 -22.69
C ASP A 94 5.50 20.59 -21.62
N ASN A 95 5.86 20.76 -20.34
CA ASN A 95 4.89 20.71 -19.25
C ASN A 95 4.05 22.00 -19.20
N LYS A 96 2.79 21.87 -19.62
CA LYS A 96 1.83 22.99 -19.67
C LYS A 96 1.55 23.61 -18.30
N GLU A 97 1.51 22.84 -17.22
CA GLU A 97 1.22 23.37 -15.86
C GLU A 97 2.35 24.27 -15.36
N ILE A 98 3.60 23.84 -15.52
CA ILE A 98 4.79 24.65 -15.21
C ILE A 98 4.81 25.91 -16.09
N GLY A 99 4.52 25.76 -17.40
CA GLY A 99 4.41 26.89 -18.32
C GLY A 99 3.36 27.92 -17.88
N HIS A 100 2.16 27.46 -17.50
CA HIS A 100 1.10 28.32 -16.98
C HIS A 100 1.51 29.01 -15.67
N LEU A 101 2.08 28.28 -14.70
CA LEU A 101 2.53 28.87 -13.44
C LEU A 101 3.56 29.98 -13.64
N LYS A 102 4.53 29.77 -14.55
CA LYS A 102 5.49 30.81 -14.92
C LYS A 102 4.80 32.04 -15.49
N GLN A 103 3.85 31.86 -16.41
CA GLN A 103 3.08 32.95 -17.01
C GLN A 103 2.24 33.70 -15.96
N ILE A 104 1.52 32.97 -15.10
CA ILE A 104 0.62 33.52 -14.07
C ILE A 104 1.38 34.38 -13.06
N LEU A 105 2.56 33.92 -12.63
CA LEU A 105 3.39 34.63 -11.65
C LEU A 105 4.32 35.67 -12.29
N GLY A 106 4.61 35.54 -13.59
CA GLY A 106 5.60 36.38 -14.27
C GLY A 106 7.05 35.94 -14.02
N LEU A 107 7.27 34.64 -13.84
CA LEU A 107 8.57 34.05 -13.50
C LEU A 107 9.49 33.94 -14.72
N LYS A 108 10.76 34.30 -14.55
CA LYS A 108 11.78 34.30 -15.60
C LYS A 108 13.00 33.50 -15.15
N HIS A 109 13.38 32.50 -15.94
CA HIS A 109 14.64 31.78 -15.75
C HIS A 109 15.84 32.72 -15.82
N PHE A 110 16.86 32.45 -15.01
CA PHE A 110 18.11 33.22 -14.91
C PHE A 110 17.94 34.69 -14.49
N PHE A 111 16.77 35.05 -13.95
CA PHE A 111 16.52 36.35 -13.35
C PHE A 111 16.47 36.19 -11.83
N LYS A 112 17.22 37.02 -11.10
CA LYS A 112 17.23 37.03 -9.64
C LYS A 112 16.26 38.09 -9.12
N TYR A 113 15.25 37.67 -8.38
CA TYR A 113 14.24 38.57 -7.83
C TYR A 113 14.72 39.23 -6.53
N THR A 114 14.48 40.53 -6.40
CA THR A 114 14.83 41.29 -5.18
C THR A 114 13.60 41.85 -4.48
N ASP A 115 12.48 41.98 -5.20
CA ASP A 115 11.20 42.46 -4.67
C ASP A 115 10.05 41.66 -5.29
N LEU A 116 9.08 41.26 -4.47
CA LEU A 116 7.86 40.59 -4.88
C LEU A 116 7.00 41.44 -5.82
N ASN A 117 7.14 42.77 -5.80
CA ASN A 117 6.49 43.65 -6.77
C ASN A 117 6.96 43.43 -8.21
N GLN A 118 8.07 42.73 -8.44
CA GLN A 118 8.53 42.35 -9.78
C GLN A 118 7.66 41.23 -10.40
N LEU A 119 6.85 40.55 -9.59
CA LEU A 119 5.92 39.49 -9.99
C LEU A 119 4.51 40.03 -10.23
N ARG A 120 3.66 39.18 -10.83
CA ARG A 120 2.22 39.46 -10.98
C ARG A 120 1.44 39.35 -9.66
N TYR A 121 1.96 38.56 -8.73
CA TYR A 121 1.40 38.31 -7.40
C TYR A 121 2.49 38.42 -6.34
N GLY A 122 2.17 39.07 -5.22
CA GLY A 122 3.07 39.18 -4.08
C GLY A 122 3.03 37.99 -3.15
N ARG A 123 2.01 37.13 -3.24
CA ARG A 123 1.88 35.91 -2.43
C ARG A 123 1.34 34.76 -3.25
N VAL A 124 1.79 33.56 -2.93
CA VAL A 124 1.26 32.28 -3.40
C VAL A 124 0.76 31.52 -2.19
N LEU A 125 -0.54 31.25 -2.13
CA LEU A 125 -1.18 30.47 -1.08
C LEU A 125 -1.55 29.09 -1.63
N ILE A 126 -0.99 28.04 -1.04
CA ILE A 126 -1.30 26.66 -1.41
C ILE A 126 -2.44 26.17 -0.52
N ALA A 127 -3.56 25.76 -1.12
CA ALA A 127 -4.67 25.12 -0.42
C ALA A 127 -4.84 23.70 -0.97
N SER A 128 -4.24 22.73 -0.28
CA SER A 128 -4.35 21.30 -0.59
C SER A 128 -5.27 20.61 0.40
N ASP A 129 -5.63 19.36 0.11
CA ASP A 129 -6.27 18.50 1.09
C ASP A 129 -5.37 18.32 2.32
N ALA A 130 -5.99 18.08 3.48
CA ALA A 130 -5.30 17.87 4.75
C ALA A 130 -4.93 16.38 4.89
N ASP A 131 -4.23 15.87 3.88
CA ASP A 131 -3.74 14.50 3.82
C ASP A 131 -2.29 14.46 3.34
N VAL A 132 -1.72 13.25 3.31
CA VAL A 132 -0.33 13.04 2.90
C VAL A 132 -0.06 13.38 1.44
N ASP A 133 -1.04 13.27 0.54
CA ASP A 133 -0.88 13.61 -0.86
C ASP A 133 -0.85 15.13 -1.07
N GLY A 134 -1.67 15.87 -0.31
CA GLY A 134 -1.61 17.32 -0.21
C GLY A 134 -0.27 17.84 0.31
N ILE A 135 0.32 17.17 1.31
CA ILE A 135 1.69 17.49 1.79
C ILE A 135 2.72 17.36 0.63
N HIS A 136 2.63 16.30 -0.17
CA HIS A 136 3.53 16.12 -1.30
C HIS A 136 3.34 17.18 -2.38
N ILE A 137 2.10 17.60 -2.67
CA ILE A 137 1.81 18.69 -3.60
C ILE A 137 2.44 20.00 -3.11
N ARG A 138 2.27 20.34 -1.82
CA ARG A 138 2.96 21.49 -1.21
C ARG A 138 4.46 21.38 -1.40
N GLY A 139 5.04 20.22 -1.09
CA GLY A 139 6.47 19.94 -1.25
C GLY A 139 6.96 20.15 -2.68
N LEU A 140 6.24 19.66 -3.69
CA LEU A 140 6.60 19.83 -5.10
C LEU A 140 6.55 21.30 -5.56
N ILE A 141 5.57 22.08 -5.11
CA ILE A 141 5.45 23.51 -5.44
C ILE A 141 6.58 24.29 -4.76
N ILE A 142 6.83 24.04 -3.47
CA ILE A 142 7.94 24.65 -2.73
C ILE A 142 9.27 24.29 -3.40
N HIS A 143 9.44 23.03 -3.79
CA HIS A 143 10.62 22.52 -4.48
C HIS A 143 10.85 23.18 -5.83
N PHE A 144 9.78 23.40 -6.60
CA PHE A 144 9.84 24.12 -7.86
C PHE A 144 10.38 25.54 -7.69
N ILE A 145 9.87 26.29 -6.70
CA ILE A 145 10.36 27.64 -6.39
C ILE A 145 11.78 27.58 -5.83
N ASN A 146 12.08 26.68 -4.90
CA ASN A 146 13.40 26.54 -4.28
C ASN A 146 14.50 26.19 -5.28
N THR A 147 14.17 25.40 -6.31
CA THR A 147 15.12 24.96 -7.34
C THR A 147 15.51 26.09 -8.30
N PHE A 148 14.53 26.90 -8.73
CA PHE A 148 14.78 27.91 -9.77
C PHE A 148 14.93 29.33 -9.24
N TRP A 149 14.26 29.68 -8.15
CA TRP A 149 14.21 31.02 -7.56
C TRP A 149 14.17 30.97 -6.02
N PRO A 150 15.20 30.42 -5.36
CA PRO A 150 15.24 30.28 -3.91
C PRO A 150 15.07 31.61 -3.17
N GLU A 151 15.49 32.72 -3.77
CA GLU A 151 15.34 34.06 -3.20
C GLU A 151 13.87 34.46 -2.96
N LEU A 152 12.93 33.90 -3.72
CA LEU A 152 11.50 34.17 -3.53
C LEU A 152 10.95 33.56 -2.22
N LEU A 153 11.57 32.49 -1.72
CA LEU A 153 11.22 31.92 -0.41
C LEU A 153 11.73 32.80 0.71
N THR A 154 12.94 33.38 0.57
CA THR A 154 13.47 34.37 1.51
C THR A 154 12.61 35.63 1.57
N LEU A 155 12.07 36.05 0.41
CA LEU A 155 11.13 37.17 0.33
C LEU A 155 9.73 36.85 0.90
N GLY A 156 9.44 35.59 1.23
CA GLY A 156 8.18 35.16 1.83
C GLY A 156 7.03 35.01 0.83
N LEU A 157 7.31 34.59 -0.40
CA LEU A 157 6.31 34.41 -1.46
C LEU A 157 5.30 33.29 -1.14
N VAL A 158 5.75 32.18 -0.54
CA VAL A 158 4.97 30.93 -0.48
C VAL A 158 4.35 30.69 0.89
N TRP A 159 3.04 30.41 0.90
CA TRP A 159 2.19 30.20 2.07
C TRP A 159 1.34 28.95 1.87
N THR A 160 0.87 28.36 2.97
CA THR A 160 -0.17 27.32 2.97
C THR A 160 -1.39 27.79 3.75
N LEU A 161 -2.57 27.37 3.30
CA LEU A 161 -3.81 27.50 4.04
C LEU A 161 -3.98 26.26 4.92
N ASP A 162 -4.15 26.47 6.22
CA ASP A 162 -4.39 25.39 7.15
C ASP A 162 -5.90 25.22 7.33
N THR A 163 -6.40 24.03 7.01
CA THR A 163 -7.82 23.67 7.19
C THR A 163 -7.99 22.72 8.37
N PRO A 164 -9.09 22.82 9.12
CA PRO A 164 -9.34 21.92 10.23
C PRO A 164 -9.58 20.49 9.71
N VAL A 165 -8.84 19.53 10.26
CA VAL A 165 -8.88 18.11 9.87
C VAL A 165 -9.98 17.36 10.63
N ILE A 166 -10.32 17.84 11.83
CA ILE A 166 -11.34 17.24 12.69
C ILE A 166 -12.20 18.35 13.30
N LYS A 167 -13.51 18.14 13.34
CA LYS A 167 -14.43 19.01 14.10
C LYS A 167 -15.27 18.18 15.07
N ALA A 168 -15.36 18.65 16.31
CA ALA A 168 -16.24 18.09 17.33
C ALA A 168 -17.44 19.03 17.53
N PHE A 169 -18.64 18.47 17.38
CA PHE A 169 -19.93 19.16 17.55
C PHE A 169 -20.62 18.67 18.83
N PRO A 170 -21.08 19.56 19.73
CA PRO A 170 -21.92 19.15 20.85
C PRO A 170 -23.22 18.52 20.32
N ARG A 171 -23.69 17.44 20.94
CA ARG A 171 -24.96 16.79 20.57
C ARG A 171 -26.10 17.80 20.60
N GLY A 172 -26.82 17.93 19.49
CA GLY A 172 -27.95 18.85 19.34
C GLY A 172 -27.58 20.29 18.96
N ARG A 173 -26.29 20.66 18.89
CA ARG A 173 -25.84 22.02 18.49
C ARG A 173 -24.87 21.96 17.31
N VAL A 174 -25.42 22.05 16.10
CA VAL A 174 -24.63 21.91 14.84
C VAL A 174 -23.79 23.17 14.52
N ARG A 175 -24.06 24.32 15.15
CA ARG A 175 -23.39 25.61 14.86
C ARG A 175 -22.20 25.92 15.77
N GLU A 176 -22.07 25.24 16.90
CA GLU A 176 -20.95 25.38 17.82
C GLU A 176 -20.02 24.19 17.56
N ALA A 177 -18.82 24.42 17.04
CA ALA A 177 -17.89 23.35 16.71
C ALA A 177 -16.47 23.71 17.15
N ILE A 178 -15.82 22.78 17.84
CA ILE A 178 -14.39 22.89 18.13
C ILE A 178 -13.65 22.33 16.91
N SER A 179 -12.77 23.13 16.33
CA SER A 179 -12.01 22.77 15.14
C SER A 179 -10.57 22.45 15.52
N PHE A 180 -10.11 21.27 15.14
CA PHE A 180 -8.76 20.78 15.35
C PHE A 180 -8.02 20.74 14.01
N TYR A 181 -6.78 21.21 14.00
CA TYR A 181 -5.95 21.29 12.81
C TYR A 181 -4.93 20.15 12.73
N THR A 182 -4.79 19.37 13.80
CA THR A 182 -3.93 18.19 13.87
C THR A 182 -4.65 17.08 14.61
N GLU A 183 -4.29 15.82 14.34
CA GLU A 183 -4.84 14.67 15.06
C GLU A 183 -4.41 14.70 16.55
N GLU A 184 -3.19 15.16 16.84
CA GLU A 184 -2.67 15.31 18.22
C GLU A 184 -3.49 16.30 19.07
N GLN A 185 -3.91 17.43 18.48
CA GLN A 185 -4.77 18.40 19.16
C GLN A 185 -6.12 17.78 19.52
N PHE A 186 -6.69 16.98 18.62
CA PHE A 186 -7.94 16.28 18.84
C PHE A 186 -7.80 15.21 19.92
N GLU A 187 -6.77 14.38 19.88
CA GLU A 187 -6.56 13.30 20.85
C GLU A 187 -6.28 13.85 22.26
N THR A 188 -5.49 14.93 22.37
CA THR A 188 -5.28 15.62 23.66
C THR A 188 -6.58 16.16 24.25
N TRP A 189 -7.45 16.72 23.41
CA TRP A 189 -8.77 17.18 23.83
C TRP A 189 -9.70 16.02 24.20
N ARG A 190 -9.74 14.97 23.37
CA ARG A 190 -10.55 13.75 23.57
C ARG A 190 -10.19 13.05 24.87
N ALA A 191 -8.89 12.98 25.22
CA ALA A 191 -8.40 12.39 26.45
C ALA A 191 -8.86 13.16 27.71
N ARG A 192 -9.11 14.47 27.59
CA ARG A 192 -9.56 15.33 28.70
C ARG A 192 -11.09 15.34 28.86
N GLU A 193 -11.83 15.52 27.77
CA GLU A 193 -13.29 15.74 27.78
C GLU A 193 -14.11 14.45 27.66
N GLY A 194 -13.53 13.37 27.15
CA GLY A 194 -14.25 12.13 26.83
C GLY A 194 -15.12 12.23 25.58
N ARG A 195 -15.59 11.06 25.08
CA ARG A 195 -16.35 10.96 23.80
C ARG A 195 -17.86 11.20 23.97
N SER A 196 -18.38 11.14 25.20
CA SER A 196 -19.81 11.23 25.48
C SER A 196 -20.34 12.64 25.28
N GLY A 197 -21.35 12.81 24.44
CA GLY A 197 -22.00 14.12 24.22
C GLY A 197 -21.50 14.87 22.98
N TRP A 198 -20.53 14.34 22.24
CA TRP A 198 -19.98 14.96 21.03
C TRP A 198 -20.22 14.09 19.78
N THR A 199 -20.41 14.75 18.64
CA THR A 199 -20.39 14.14 17.30
C THR A 199 -19.13 14.62 16.61
N VAL A 200 -18.26 13.69 16.21
CA VAL A 200 -16.98 14.01 15.57
C VAL A 200 -17.11 13.80 14.07
N LYS A 201 -16.61 14.74 13.28
CA LYS A 201 -16.55 14.64 11.82
C LYS A 201 -15.13 14.95 11.34
N TYR A 202 -14.64 14.11 10.44
CA TYR A 202 -13.32 14.25 9.81
C TYR A 202 -13.44 14.99 8.47
N TYR A 203 -12.50 15.89 8.22
CA TYR A 203 -12.46 16.80 7.08
C TYR A 203 -11.09 16.68 6.39
N LYS A 204 -10.89 15.58 5.67
CA LYS A 204 -9.61 15.30 5.01
C LYS A 204 -9.50 15.95 3.62
N GLY A 205 -10.59 15.92 2.85
CA GLY A 205 -10.67 16.62 1.56
C GLY A 205 -11.30 18.00 1.68
N LEU A 206 -10.78 18.99 0.95
CA LEU A 206 -11.31 20.36 0.90
C LEU A 206 -12.78 20.40 0.46
N GLY A 207 -13.17 19.48 -0.43
CA GLY A 207 -14.55 19.35 -0.90
C GLY A 207 -15.55 18.92 0.19
N THR A 208 -15.09 18.50 1.37
CA THR A 208 -15.95 18.14 2.52
C THR A 208 -16.56 19.38 3.19
N HIS A 209 -15.92 20.54 3.02
CA HIS A 209 -16.39 21.80 3.59
C HIS A 209 -17.55 22.38 2.78
N THR A 210 -18.59 22.81 3.48
CA THR A 210 -19.68 23.60 2.87
C THR A 210 -19.19 24.98 2.45
N SER A 211 -19.87 25.63 1.51
CA SER A 211 -19.54 27.00 1.09
C SER A 211 -19.62 28.02 2.24
N SER A 212 -20.46 27.79 3.25
CA SER A 212 -20.49 28.60 4.47
C SER A 212 -19.24 28.42 5.33
N GLU A 213 -18.77 27.18 5.50
CA GLU A 213 -17.53 26.90 6.23
C GLU A 213 -16.31 27.44 5.49
N ALA A 214 -16.31 27.38 4.15
CA ALA A 214 -15.29 27.98 3.31
C ALA A 214 -15.12 29.48 3.62
N LYS A 215 -16.23 30.22 3.67
CA LYS A 215 -16.22 31.64 4.00
C LYS A 215 -15.61 31.90 5.38
N VAL A 216 -15.93 31.07 6.38
CA VAL A 216 -15.34 31.19 7.72
C VAL A 216 -13.83 30.92 7.68
N ILE A 217 -13.39 29.88 6.97
CA ILE A 217 -11.95 29.55 6.81
C ILE A 217 -11.20 30.73 6.16
N PHE A 218 -11.74 31.31 5.09
CA PHE A 218 -11.16 32.49 4.43
C PHE A 218 -11.35 33.80 5.20
N GLN A 219 -12.21 33.84 6.23
CA GLN A 219 -12.30 34.97 7.15
C GLN A 219 -11.26 34.85 8.27
N THR A 220 -11.05 33.65 8.80
CA THR A 220 -10.03 33.38 9.83
C THR A 220 -8.61 33.42 9.25
N MET A 221 -8.43 32.99 7.99
CA MET A 221 -7.15 32.99 7.26
C MET A 221 -5.98 32.44 8.08
N LYS A 222 -6.19 31.27 8.72
CA LYS A 222 -5.10 30.56 9.38
C LYS A 222 -4.13 30.06 8.30
N THR A 223 -2.97 30.68 8.25
CA THR A 223 -1.97 30.44 7.21
C THR A 223 -0.60 30.33 7.83
N SER A 224 0.23 29.51 7.20
CA SER A 224 1.62 29.30 7.58
C SER A 224 2.51 29.66 6.40
N ARG A 225 3.58 30.42 6.67
CA ARG A 225 4.54 30.88 5.66
C ARG A 225 5.75 29.96 5.62
N PHE A 226 6.24 29.63 4.43
CA PHE A 226 7.47 28.86 4.29
C PHE A 226 8.68 29.78 4.19
N VAL A 227 9.72 29.49 5.00
CA VAL A 227 10.94 30.28 5.08
C VAL A 227 12.15 29.40 4.80
N ALA A 228 13.03 29.86 3.90
CA ALA A 228 14.28 29.17 3.62
C ALA A 228 15.29 29.40 4.75
N ASP A 229 15.68 28.31 5.42
CA ASP A 229 16.78 28.25 6.39
C ASP A 229 18.11 27.84 5.68
N PRO A 230 19.29 27.95 6.34
CA PRO A 230 20.58 27.66 5.71
C PRO A 230 20.69 26.27 5.07
N GLU A 231 19.98 25.27 5.60
CA GLU A 231 20.02 23.87 5.14
C GLU A 231 18.90 23.52 4.14
N ALA A 232 18.04 24.48 3.80
CA ALA A 232 16.88 24.29 2.93
C ALA A 232 17.24 23.67 1.56
N GLN A 233 18.36 24.09 0.97
CA GLN A 233 18.78 23.56 -0.34
C GLN A 233 19.18 22.08 -0.25
N SER A 234 19.93 21.70 0.78
CA SER A 234 20.32 20.32 1.02
C SER A 234 19.13 19.42 1.36
N SER A 235 18.23 19.88 2.24
CA SER A 235 17.06 19.10 2.67
C SER A 235 16.06 18.89 1.52
N MET A 236 15.80 19.92 0.71
CA MET A 236 14.95 19.77 -0.47
C MET A 236 15.58 18.86 -1.53
N ARG A 237 16.91 18.92 -1.71
CA ARG A 237 17.61 18.02 -2.64
C ARG A 237 17.55 16.57 -2.18
N LEU A 238 17.69 16.30 -0.87
CA LEU A 238 17.50 14.97 -0.27
C LEU A 238 16.11 14.40 -0.62
N ALA A 239 15.08 15.23 -0.49
CA ALA A 239 13.69 14.82 -0.73
C ALA A 239 13.36 14.59 -2.22
N PHE A 240 13.92 15.35 -3.15
CA PHE A 240 13.45 15.32 -4.54
C PHE A 240 14.47 14.86 -5.59
N SER A 241 15.78 14.82 -5.29
CA SER A 241 16.79 14.38 -6.27
C SER A 241 16.91 12.87 -6.34
N ASN A 242 16.97 12.32 -7.55
CA ASN A 242 17.19 10.89 -7.79
C ASN A 242 18.62 10.45 -7.40
N LYS A 243 19.55 11.40 -7.29
CA LYS A 243 20.95 11.15 -6.92
C LYS A 243 21.16 10.92 -5.43
N MET A 244 20.16 11.23 -4.60
CA MET A 244 20.24 11.08 -3.13
C MET A 244 19.39 9.92 -2.63
N THR A 245 19.29 8.85 -3.43
CA THR A 245 18.41 7.72 -3.11
C THR A 245 18.87 6.99 -1.85
N ALA A 246 20.18 6.78 -1.66
CA ALA A 246 20.72 6.09 -0.50
C ALA A 246 20.51 6.89 0.80
N GLU A 247 20.79 8.19 0.77
CA GLU A 247 20.58 9.09 1.91
C GLU A 247 19.09 9.19 2.25
N ARG A 248 18.22 9.22 1.25
CA ARG A 248 16.76 9.21 1.45
C ARG A 248 16.28 7.90 2.08
N GLN A 249 16.84 6.76 1.67
CA GLN A 249 16.53 5.48 2.28
C GLN A 249 16.88 5.48 3.77
N GLN A 250 18.08 5.94 4.13
CA GLN A 250 18.49 6.06 5.53
C GLN A 250 17.55 7.00 6.31
N TRP A 251 17.26 8.17 5.75
CA TRP A 251 16.32 9.13 6.37
C TRP A 251 14.94 8.52 6.64
N MET A 252 14.40 7.73 5.71
CA MET A 252 13.11 7.04 5.90
C MET A 252 13.17 5.91 6.94
N VAL A 253 14.28 5.19 7.04
CA VAL A 253 14.49 4.20 8.11
C VAL A 253 14.49 4.92 9.47
N ASP A 254 15.23 6.02 9.59
CA ASP A 254 15.32 6.81 10.82
C ASP A 254 13.96 7.41 11.21
N ALA A 255 13.19 7.90 10.23
CA ALA A 255 11.83 8.41 10.42
C ALA A 255 10.82 7.32 10.80
N THR A 256 11.12 6.05 10.53
CA THR A 256 10.29 4.94 11.00
C THR A 256 10.53 4.64 12.48
N CYS A 257 11.76 4.84 12.94
CA CYS A 257 12.13 4.70 14.35
C CYS A 257 11.69 5.89 15.20
N ASN A 258 11.78 7.11 14.65
CA ASN A 258 11.44 8.36 15.32
C ASN A 258 10.28 9.03 14.59
N ALA A 259 9.12 9.08 15.23
CA ALA A 259 7.92 9.67 14.64
C ALA A 259 8.17 11.13 14.22
N PRO A 260 7.95 11.49 12.94
CA PRO A 260 8.10 12.88 12.50
C PRO A 260 7.12 13.79 13.25
N SER A 261 7.60 14.95 13.71
CA SER A 261 6.78 15.96 14.37
C SER A 261 6.34 17.04 13.38
N GLU A 262 5.22 17.69 13.69
CA GLU A 262 4.79 18.86 12.94
C GLU A 262 5.57 20.12 13.36
N PRO A 263 5.87 21.04 12.42
CA PRO A 263 6.54 22.29 12.73
C PRO A 263 5.63 23.21 13.56
N ALA A 264 6.22 23.88 14.55
CA ALA A 264 5.51 24.82 15.42
C ALA A 264 5.63 26.27 14.91
N GLY A 265 4.52 27.00 14.96
CA GLY A 265 4.48 28.45 14.69
C GLY A 265 4.05 28.82 13.26
N PRO A 266 3.87 30.13 13.00
CA PRO A 266 3.37 30.63 11.72
C PRO A 266 4.41 30.64 10.59
N ASP A 267 5.70 30.55 10.94
CA ASP A 267 6.81 30.48 9.99
C ASP A 267 7.41 29.07 10.02
N VAL A 268 7.17 28.31 8.95
CA VAL A 268 7.65 26.94 8.78
C VAL A 268 8.98 26.96 8.04
N LYS A 269 10.06 26.54 8.70
CA LYS A 269 11.35 26.36 8.03
C LYS A 269 11.27 25.19 7.05
N LEU A 270 11.97 25.30 5.93
CA LEU A 270 11.95 24.26 4.90
C LEU A 270 12.54 22.95 5.42
N THR A 271 13.59 23.01 6.23
CA THR A 271 14.18 21.83 6.86
C THR A 271 13.18 21.13 7.79
N ASP A 272 12.44 21.87 8.62
CA ASP A 272 11.41 21.31 9.50
C ASP A 272 10.25 20.71 8.69
N PHE A 273 9.85 21.35 7.59
CA PHE A 273 8.84 20.81 6.67
C PHE A 273 9.29 19.48 6.03
N VAL A 274 10.56 19.39 5.61
CA VAL A 274 11.12 18.17 5.01
C VAL A 274 11.13 17.05 6.03
N TYR A 275 11.78 17.24 7.18
CA TYR A 275 11.97 16.17 8.17
C TYR A 275 10.71 15.83 8.98
N GLY A 276 9.70 16.71 9.01
CA GLY A 276 8.42 16.49 9.65
C GLY A 276 7.32 16.05 8.66
N PRO A 277 6.47 16.96 8.17
CA PRO A 277 5.35 16.66 7.28
C PRO A 277 5.72 15.82 6.04
N LEU A 278 6.78 16.19 5.32
CA LEU A 278 7.15 15.47 4.08
C LEU A 278 7.67 14.06 4.38
N ALA A 279 8.27 13.83 5.57
CA ALA A 279 8.61 12.49 6.03
C ALA A 279 7.37 11.62 6.23
N LEU A 280 6.29 12.16 6.81
CA LEU A 280 5.01 11.46 6.95
C LEU A 280 4.45 11.00 5.60
N PHE A 281 4.53 11.87 4.58
CA PHE A 281 4.21 11.48 3.21
C PHE A 281 5.11 10.35 2.71
N GLY A 282 6.44 10.48 2.88
CA GLY A 282 7.40 9.45 2.47
C GLY A 282 7.08 8.09 3.07
N LEU A 283 6.85 8.02 4.38
CA LEU A 283 6.47 6.80 5.10
C LEU A 283 5.14 6.24 4.60
N ALA A 284 4.11 7.07 4.42
CA ALA A 284 2.83 6.64 3.87
C ALA A 284 2.97 6.11 2.43
N ALA A 285 3.77 6.76 1.60
CA ALA A 285 4.05 6.34 0.23
C ALA A 285 4.78 4.98 0.19
N ILE A 286 5.75 4.75 1.07
CA ILE A 286 6.41 3.44 1.22
C ILE A 286 5.39 2.39 1.68
N LYS A 287 4.62 2.65 2.75
CA LYS A 287 3.60 1.73 3.28
C LYS A 287 2.54 1.34 2.26
N ARG A 288 2.17 2.23 1.33
CA ARG A 288 1.21 1.94 0.26
C ARG A 288 1.74 0.97 -0.82
N HIS A 289 3.05 0.88 -1.00
CA HIS A 289 3.66 0.17 -2.13
C HIS A 289 4.54 -1.02 -1.74
N ILE A 290 5.15 -0.98 -0.56
CA ILE A 290 6.03 -2.03 -0.04
C ILE A 290 5.22 -2.91 0.94
N PRO A 291 5.23 -4.24 0.80
CA PRO A 291 4.43 -5.14 1.62
C PRO A 291 5.09 -5.43 2.98
N SER A 292 4.35 -6.12 3.85
CA SER A 292 4.92 -6.76 5.03
C SER A 292 5.58 -8.09 4.65
N VAL A 293 6.60 -8.49 5.41
CA VAL A 293 7.26 -9.80 5.28
C VAL A 293 6.30 -10.98 5.48
N PHE A 294 5.19 -10.79 6.20
CA PHE A 294 4.19 -11.83 6.46
C PHE A 294 3.23 -12.04 5.29
N ASP A 295 2.30 -11.09 5.14
CA ASP A 295 1.14 -11.26 4.27
C ASP A 295 1.43 -10.95 2.81
N GLY A 296 2.50 -10.23 2.50
CA GLY A 296 2.78 -9.80 1.13
C GLY A 296 1.78 -8.77 0.59
N LEU A 297 0.86 -8.28 1.44
CA LEU A 297 -0.26 -7.45 1.01
C LEU A 297 0.07 -5.98 1.14
N LYS A 298 -0.47 -5.18 0.22
CA LYS A 298 -0.54 -3.72 0.33
C LYS A 298 -1.75 -3.33 1.18
N PRO A 299 -1.80 -2.11 1.76
CA PRO A 299 -2.92 -1.69 2.61
C PRO A 299 -4.30 -1.83 1.96
N SER A 300 -4.43 -1.54 0.64
CA SER A 300 -5.69 -1.75 -0.08
C SER A 300 -6.13 -3.21 -0.10
N GLN A 301 -5.19 -4.13 -0.29
CA GLN A 301 -5.44 -5.57 -0.29
C GLN A 301 -5.79 -6.08 1.11
N ARG A 302 -5.16 -5.56 2.17
CA ARG A 302 -5.54 -5.86 3.57
C ARG A 302 -6.94 -5.37 3.90
N LYS A 303 -7.33 -4.18 3.46
CA LYS A 303 -8.69 -3.64 3.65
C LYS A 303 -9.76 -4.51 2.97
N ILE A 304 -9.45 -5.02 1.77
CA ILE A 304 -10.31 -5.99 1.06
C ILE A 304 -10.43 -7.29 1.86
N LEU A 305 -9.30 -7.89 2.25
CA LEU A 305 -9.27 -9.14 3.03
C LEU A 305 -9.99 -8.98 4.38
N PHE A 306 -9.77 -7.87 5.09
CA PHE A 306 -10.44 -7.56 6.35
C PHE A 306 -11.96 -7.57 6.23
N THR A 307 -12.48 -6.90 5.19
CA THR A 307 -13.92 -6.81 4.95
C THR A 307 -14.54 -8.19 4.73
N LEU A 308 -13.84 -9.06 4.00
CA LEU A 308 -14.28 -10.43 3.73
C LEU A 308 -14.17 -11.32 4.97
N LEU A 309 -13.05 -11.28 5.71
CA LEU A 309 -12.89 -12.07 6.93
C LEU A 309 -13.92 -11.69 8.00
N GLN A 310 -14.30 -10.41 8.08
CA GLN A 310 -15.34 -9.95 9.02
C GLN A 310 -16.74 -10.48 8.66
N ALA A 311 -17.01 -10.76 7.38
CA ALA A 311 -18.26 -11.38 6.94
C ALA A 311 -18.34 -12.90 7.22
N GLY A 312 -17.25 -13.51 7.72
CA GLY A 312 -17.23 -14.88 8.21
C GLY A 312 -17.39 -15.91 7.10
N GLU A 313 -18.05 -17.04 7.42
CA GLU A 313 -18.19 -18.19 6.51
C GLU A 313 -18.88 -17.84 5.17
N GLN A 314 -19.77 -16.84 5.18
CA GLN A 314 -20.46 -16.40 3.96
C GLN A 314 -19.49 -15.92 2.89
N SER A 315 -18.34 -15.37 3.26
CA SER A 315 -17.33 -14.90 2.31
C SER A 315 -16.63 -16.00 1.53
N PHE A 316 -16.70 -17.25 1.98
CA PHE A 316 -16.12 -18.41 1.30
C PHE A 316 -17.15 -19.14 0.43
N THR A 317 -18.45 -19.02 0.74
CA THR A 317 -19.50 -19.76 0.05
C THR A 317 -20.28 -18.91 -0.94
N LYS A 318 -20.57 -17.65 -0.59
CA LYS A 318 -21.45 -16.76 -1.35
C LYS A 318 -20.63 -15.78 -2.19
N GLU A 319 -20.93 -15.72 -3.48
CA GLU A 319 -20.34 -14.75 -4.38
C GLU A 319 -20.88 -13.33 -4.17
N ILE A 320 -20.03 -12.34 -4.41
CA ILE A 320 -20.37 -10.91 -4.36
C ILE A 320 -19.83 -10.22 -5.62
N LYS A 321 -20.59 -9.27 -6.18
CA LYS A 321 -20.11 -8.45 -7.30
C LYS A 321 -18.90 -7.62 -6.88
N VAL A 322 -17.89 -7.53 -7.75
CA VAL A 322 -16.68 -6.75 -7.45
C VAL A 322 -16.99 -5.29 -7.12
N ALA A 323 -17.91 -4.65 -7.85
CA ALA A 323 -18.34 -3.27 -7.56
C ALA A 323 -19.02 -3.14 -6.19
N GLN A 324 -19.83 -4.11 -5.77
CA GLN A 324 -20.48 -4.12 -4.45
C GLN A 324 -19.47 -4.34 -3.33
N LEU A 325 -18.51 -5.25 -3.55
CA LEU A 325 -17.43 -5.49 -2.61
C LEU A 325 -16.57 -4.23 -2.43
N ALA A 326 -16.19 -3.55 -3.51
CA ALA A 326 -15.43 -2.31 -3.45
C ALA A 326 -16.14 -1.22 -2.60
N ALA A 327 -17.44 -1.04 -2.79
CA ALA A 327 -18.25 -0.11 -1.99
C ALA A 327 -18.34 -0.52 -0.51
N GLN A 328 -18.50 -1.82 -0.21
CA GLN A 328 -18.49 -2.32 1.17
C GLN A 328 -17.14 -2.13 1.86
N VAL A 329 -16.05 -2.37 1.15
CA VAL A 329 -14.68 -2.13 1.65
C VAL A 329 -14.50 -0.65 1.94
N ALA A 330 -14.91 0.23 1.03
CA ALA A 330 -14.82 1.67 1.21
C ALA A 330 -15.57 2.15 2.46
N LEU A 331 -16.80 1.64 2.68
CA LEU A 331 -17.62 1.96 3.83
C LEU A 331 -17.02 1.47 5.16
N LYS A 332 -16.51 0.23 5.21
CA LYS A 332 -16.02 -0.39 6.45
C LYS A 332 -14.61 -0.01 6.85
N THR A 333 -13.78 0.39 5.88
CA THR A 333 -12.34 0.63 6.12
C THR A 333 -11.94 2.08 5.88
N SER A 334 -12.91 2.96 5.68
CA SER A 334 -12.72 4.39 5.39
C SER A 334 -11.73 4.63 4.25
N TYR A 335 -11.78 3.79 3.20
CA TYR A 335 -10.85 3.87 2.07
C TYR A 335 -11.05 5.16 1.27
N ARG A 336 -9.95 5.90 1.03
CA ARG A 336 -10.01 7.29 0.52
C ARG A 336 -9.60 7.48 -0.94
N HIS A 337 -9.14 6.45 -1.62
CA HIS A 337 -8.58 6.58 -2.98
C HIS A 337 -9.57 6.18 -4.10
N GLY A 338 -10.86 6.13 -3.78
CA GLY A 338 -11.94 5.82 -4.72
C GLY A 338 -12.14 4.33 -4.99
N GLU A 339 -13.38 3.98 -5.30
CA GLU A 339 -13.82 2.59 -5.49
C GLU A 339 -13.21 1.95 -6.75
N THR A 340 -12.89 2.73 -7.78
CA THR A 340 -12.23 2.23 -9.01
C THR A 340 -10.87 1.61 -8.70
N SER A 341 -10.10 2.23 -7.80
CA SER A 341 -8.81 1.71 -7.35
C SER A 341 -8.98 0.39 -6.58
N LEU A 342 -9.99 0.30 -5.70
CA LEU A 342 -10.34 -0.93 -4.99
C LEU A 342 -10.79 -2.03 -5.94
N ALA A 343 -11.66 -1.72 -6.91
CA ALA A 343 -12.13 -2.70 -7.89
C ALA A 343 -10.95 -3.29 -8.69
N SER A 344 -10.00 -2.46 -9.13
CA SER A 344 -8.79 -2.94 -9.80
C SER A 344 -7.92 -3.81 -8.88
N ALA A 345 -7.81 -3.46 -7.59
CA ALA A 345 -7.09 -4.27 -6.62
C ALA A 345 -7.76 -5.63 -6.38
N ILE A 346 -9.10 -5.67 -6.27
CA ILE A 346 -9.89 -6.91 -6.14
C ILE A 346 -9.67 -7.80 -7.36
N VAL A 347 -9.74 -7.24 -8.58
CA VAL A 347 -9.51 -8.00 -9.82
C VAL A 347 -8.11 -8.64 -9.80
N LYS A 348 -7.07 -7.87 -9.46
CA LYS A 348 -5.69 -8.38 -9.38
C LYS A 348 -5.47 -9.44 -8.30
N MET A 349 -6.22 -9.37 -7.20
CA MET A 349 -6.16 -10.40 -6.13
C MET A 349 -6.83 -11.71 -6.55
N ALA A 350 -7.69 -11.67 -7.58
CA ALA A 350 -8.43 -12.83 -8.06
C ALA A 350 -7.83 -13.49 -9.31
N GLN A 351 -6.96 -12.79 -10.04
CA GLN A 351 -6.32 -13.29 -11.26
C GLN A 351 -5.52 -14.60 -11.02
N ASP A 352 -5.66 -15.53 -11.95
CA ASP A 352 -5.16 -16.91 -11.88
C ASP A 352 -4.39 -17.38 -13.14
N PHE A 353 -4.27 -16.54 -14.17
CA PHE A 353 -3.49 -16.85 -15.38
C PHE A 353 -1.97 -16.93 -15.13
N VAL A 354 -1.23 -17.62 -16.01
CA VAL A 354 0.22 -17.81 -15.90
C VAL A 354 0.97 -16.47 -15.80
N GLY A 355 1.71 -16.30 -14.71
CA GLY A 355 2.48 -15.08 -14.44
C GLY A 355 1.79 -14.05 -13.54
N SER A 356 0.57 -14.32 -13.07
CA SER A 356 -0.13 -13.50 -12.06
C SER A 356 0.29 -13.87 -10.63
N THR A 357 -0.41 -14.78 -9.96
CA THR A 357 -0.21 -15.19 -8.57
C THR A 357 -0.31 -16.71 -8.45
N ASN A 358 0.58 -17.32 -7.67
CA ASN A 358 0.57 -18.79 -7.47
C ASN A 358 -0.61 -19.28 -6.62
N LEU A 359 -1.10 -18.44 -5.72
CA LEU A 359 -2.21 -18.74 -4.84
C LEU A 359 -3.09 -17.51 -4.68
N ASN A 360 -4.15 -17.44 -5.47
CA ASN A 360 -5.09 -16.33 -5.49
C ASN A 360 -5.94 -16.32 -4.21
N ILE A 361 -6.01 -15.16 -3.55
CA ILE A 361 -6.79 -14.99 -2.30
C ILE A 361 -8.29 -14.97 -2.61
N LEU A 362 -8.63 -14.50 -3.80
CA LEU A 362 -9.99 -14.37 -4.29
C LEU A 362 -10.20 -15.27 -5.50
N GLU A 363 -11.39 -15.82 -5.66
CA GLU A 363 -11.72 -16.60 -6.86
C GLU A 363 -12.23 -15.70 -7.99
N PRO A 364 -11.77 -15.93 -9.25
CA PRO A 364 -12.24 -15.21 -10.41
C PRO A 364 -13.56 -15.82 -10.94
N MET A 365 -14.71 -15.29 -10.52
CA MET A 365 -16.03 -15.72 -11.03
C MET A 365 -16.49 -14.79 -12.16
N GLY A 366 -16.04 -15.08 -13.37
CA GLY A 366 -16.24 -14.28 -14.58
C GLY A 366 -14.91 -13.96 -15.27
N GLN A 367 -14.89 -12.96 -16.16
CA GLN A 367 -13.67 -12.59 -16.91
C GLN A 367 -12.81 -11.60 -16.11
N PHE A 368 -11.82 -12.10 -15.37
CA PHE A 368 -10.87 -11.33 -14.55
C PHE A 368 -9.59 -10.91 -15.30
N GLY A 369 -9.59 -11.15 -16.60
CA GLY A 369 -8.49 -10.88 -17.50
C GLY A 369 -7.59 -12.10 -17.63
N THR A 370 -6.88 -12.16 -18.75
CA THR A 370 -6.18 -13.36 -19.20
C THR A 370 -4.71 -13.04 -19.46
N ARG A 371 -3.94 -14.07 -19.82
CA ARG A 371 -2.54 -13.88 -20.22
C ARG A 371 -2.39 -13.13 -21.56
N LEU A 372 -3.47 -12.95 -22.33
CA LEU A 372 -3.44 -12.27 -23.63
C LEU A 372 -2.92 -10.83 -23.48
N GLN A 373 -3.40 -10.12 -22.46
CA GLN A 373 -3.05 -8.72 -22.16
C GLN A 373 -2.57 -8.52 -20.71
N GLY A 374 -2.09 -9.58 -20.06
CA GLY A 374 -1.65 -9.51 -18.66
C GLY A 374 -2.73 -9.00 -17.71
N GLY A 375 -3.98 -9.39 -17.95
CA GLY A 375 -5.14 -9.03 -17.14
C GLY A 375 -5.74 -7.65 -17.40
N GLN A 376 -5.28 -6.89 -18.40
CA GLN A 376 -5.91 -5.61 -18.80
C GLN A 376 -7.24 -5.80 -19.53
N ASP A 377 -7.47 -7.00 -20.07
CA ASP A 377 -8.69 -7.47 -20.72
C ASP A 377 -9.79 -7.90 -19.72
N ALA A 378 -9.61 -7.63 -18.43
CA ALA A 378 -10.61 -7.87 -17.40
C ALA A 378 -11.92 -7.13 -17.68
N ALA A 379 -13.05 -7.81 -17.47
CA ALA A 379 -14.35 -7.20 -17.62
C ALA A 379 -14.63 -6.14 -16.53
N SER A 380 -15.61 -5.27 -16.79
CA SER A 380 -16.02 -4.24 -15.84
C SER A 380 -16.50 -4.85 -14.52
N ALA A 381 -16.09 -4.26 -13.40
CA ALA A 381 -16.40 -4.69 -12.02
C ALA A 381 -17.90 -4.87 -11.70
N ARG A 382 -18.80 -4.33 -12.54
CA ARG A 382 -20.26 -4.50 -12.42
C ARG A 382 -20.78 -5.85 -12.90
N TYR A 383 -20.00 -6.58 -13.71
CA TYR A 383 -20.40 -7.83 -14.34
C TYR A 383 -19.74 -9.07 -13.74
N ILE A 384 -18.63 -8.88 -13.01
CA ILE A 384 -17.84 -9.96 -12.45
C ILE A 384 -18.05 -10.10 -10.95
N TYR A 385 -17.91 -11.33 -10.47
CA TYR A 385 -18.17 -11.74 -9.10
C TYR A 385 -16.93 -12.37 -8.49
N THR A 386 -16.85 -12.36 -7.17
CA THR A 386 -15.74 -12.97 -6.46
C THR A 386 -16.16 -13.42 -5.07
N ARG A 387 -15.31 -14.23 -4.43
CA ARG A 387 -15.39 -14.68 -3.04
C ARG A 387 -13.99 -15.08 -2.57
N LEU A 388 -13.80 -15.31 -1.27
CA LEU A 388 -12.54 -15.84 -0.76
C LEU A 388 -12.33 -17.28 -1.26
N THR A 389 -11.12 -17.58 -1.71
CA THR A 389 -10.74 -18.95 -2.08
C THR A 389 -10.82 -19.84 -0.83
N PRO A 390 -11.45 -21.03 -0.88
CA PRO A 390 -11.65 -21.90 0.28
C PRO A 390 -10.38 -22.21 1.09
N ILE A 391 -9.24 -22.39 0.40
CA ILE A 391 -7.94 -22.63 1.04
C ILE A 391 -7.50 -21.50 1.96
N MET A 392 -7.98 -20.27 1.75
CA MET A 392 -7.62 -19.10 2.57
C MET A 392 -8.07 -19.23 4.02
N LYS A 393 -9.02 -20.13 4.33
CA LYS A 393 -9.41 -20.47 5.71
C LYS A 393 -8.25 -21.12 6.49
N HIS A 394 -7.41 -21.89 5.80
CA HIS A 394 -6.24 -22.56 6.37
C HIS A 394 -4.97 -21.70 6.28
N VAL A 395 -4.94 -20.74 5.35
CA VAL A 395 -3.84 -19.77 5.25
C VAL A 395 -3.96 -18.69 6.33
N PHE A 396 -5.15 -18.10 6.49
CA PHE A 396 -5.43 -17.03 7.46
C PHE A 396 -6.30 -17.56 8.59
N ASP A 397 -5.66 -18.09 9.64
CA ASP A 397 -6.38 -18.72 10.75
C ASP A 397 -7.08 -17.69 11.64
N ALA A 398 -8.36 -17.92 11.92
CA ALA A 398 -9.18 -17.02 12.74
C ALA A 398 -8.67 -16.91 14.19
N ARG A 399 -7.99 -17.94 14.72
CA ARG A 399 -7.42 -17.97 16.08
C ARG A 399 -6.30 -16.93 16.26
N ASP A 400 -5.72 -16.42 15.17
CA ASP A 400 -4.71 -15.37 15.24
C ASP A 400 -5.31 -13.95 15.30
N ALA A 401 -6.59 -13.78 14.96
CA ALA A 401 -7.20 -12.48 14.73
C ALA A 401 -7.21 -11.55 15.97
N SER A 402 -7.25 -12.10 17.18
CA SER A 402 -7.20 -11.35 18.44
C SER A 402 -5.80 -10.85 18.81
N LEU A 403 -4.75 -11.48 18.26
CA LEU A 403 -3.35 -11.16 18.55
C LEU A 403 -2.80 -10.03 17.68
N LEU A 404 -3.48 -9.74 16.57
CA LEU A 404 -3.07 -8.77 15.57
C LEU A 404 -3.53 -7.36 15.94
N ARG A 405 -2.63 -6.40 15.77
CA ARG A 405 -2.91 -4.98 16.03
C ARG A 405 -3.83 -4.40 14.96
N ARG A 406 -5.07 -4.07 15.34
CA ARG A 406 -5.99 -3.30 14.51
C ARG A 406 -5.61 -1.82 14.50
N LEU A 407 -5.70 -1.21 13.33
CA LEU A 407 -5.54 0.23 13.16
C LEU A 407 -6.86 0.94 13.52
N GLU A 408 -6.75 2.17 13.99
CA GLU A 408 -7.89 3.05 14.22
C GLU A 408 -7.88 4.14 13.14
N GLU A 409 -8.97 4.24 12.38
CA GLU A 409 -9.19 5.32 11.44
C GLU A 409 -10.54 5.97 11.74
N GLU A 410 -10.53 7.29 11.93
CA GLU A 410 -11.75 8.07 12.19
C GLU A 410 -12.53 7.61 13.44
N GLY A 411 -11.80 7.07 14.42
CA GLY A 411 -12.38 6.56 15.66
C GLY A 411 -13.07 5.21 15.54
N GLU A 412 -12.93 4.56 14.37
CA GLU A 412 -13.38 3.20 14.07
C GLU A 412 -12.18 2.25 13.93
N LYS A 413 -12.33 1.01 14.39
CA LYS A 413 -11.30 -0.01 14.21
C LYS A 413 -11.41 -0.59 12.81
N VAL A 414 -10.36 -0.43 12.01
CA VAL A 414 -10.28 -0.90 10.63
C VAL A 414 -9.42 -2.16 10.53
N GLU A 415 -8.74 -2.36 9.39
CA GLU A 415 -7.86 -3.50 9.16
C GLU A 415 -6.69 -3.58 10.14
N VAL A 416 -6.04 -4.74 10.15
CA VAL A 416 -4.79 -4.97 10.89
C VAL A 416 -3.60 -4.41 10.13
N GLU A 417 -2.54 -4.09 10.86
CA GLU A 417 -1.29 -3.62 10.27
C GLU A 417 -0.69 -4.63 9.28
N TYR A 418 -0.74 -5.91 9.64
CA TYR A 418 -0.44 -7.05 8.80
C TYR A 418 -1.24 -8.26 9.25
N TYR A 419 -1.53 -9.17 8.32
CA TYR A 419 -1.99 -10.51 8.65
C TYR A 419 -0.81 -11.44 8.88
N ALA A 420 -0.99 -12.46 9.71
CA ALA A 420 0.00 -13.49 9.97
C ALA A 420 -0.44 -14.83 9.37
N PRO A 421 -0.35 -15.02 8.03
CA PRO A 421 -0.68 -16.29 7.42
C PRO A 421 0.22 -17.42 7.92
N VAL A 422 -0.26 -18.67 7.84
CA VAL A 422 0.46 -19.89 8.24
C VAL A 422 1.75 -20.12 7.42
N ILE A 423 1.79 -19.60 6.19
CA ILE A 423 2.95 -19.56 5.29
C ILE A 423 3.25 -18.12 4.84
N PRO A 424 4.50 -17.76 4.47
CA PRO A 424 4.85 -16.41 4.05
C PRO A 424 4.25 -16.09 2.67
N MET A 425 3.05 -15.52 2.66
CA MET A 425 2.33 -15.17 1.43
C MET A 425 3.09 -14.17 0.56
N ALA A 426 3.96 -13.34 1.17
CA ALA A 426 4.87 -12.48 0.44
C ALA A 426 5.79 -13.23 -0.53
N LEU A 427 6.27 -14.42 -0.15
CA LEU A 427 7.09 -15.28 -1.00
C LEU A 427 6.24 -16.11 -1.96
N VAL A 428 5.06 -16.55 -1.54
CA VAL A 428 4.17 -17.39 -2.37
C VAL A 428 3.64 -16.61 -3.58
N SER A 429 3.01 -15.46 -3.34
CA SER A 429 2.39 -14.66 -4.39
C SER A 429 3.39 -13.71 -5.07
N GLY A 430 4.54 -13.47 -4.45
CA GLY A 430 5.48 -12.43 -4.86
C GLY A 430 4.90 -11.02 -4.66
N CYS A 431 5.73 -10.01 -4.90
CA CYS A 431 5.29 -8.63 -4.84
C CYS A 431 6.19 -7.72 -5.68
N ASN A 432 5.57 -6.75 -6.36
CA ASN A 432 6.28 -5.65 -7.00
C ASN A 432 5.72 -4.32 -6.51
N GLY A 433 6.60 -3.42 -6.11
CA GLY A 433 6.23 -2.12 -5.56
C GLY A 433 7.34 -1.10 -5.66
N VAL A 434 6.97 0.14 -5.98
CA VAL A 434 7.87 1.30 -5.97
C VAL A 434 7.29 2.33 -5.02
N GLY A 435 7.96 2.56 -3.90
CA GLY A 435 7.64 3.57 -2.91
C GLY A 435 8.57 4.77 -3.00
N TYR A 436 8.57 5.59 -1.95
CA TYR A 436 9.42 6.77 -1.87
C TYR A 436 10.86 6.39 -1.47
N GLY A 437 11.77 6.35 -2.44
CA GLY A 437 13.18 5.95 -2.22
C GLY A 437 13.42 4.44 -2.15
N PHE A 438 12.36 3.62 -2.05
CA PHE A 438 12.45 2.16 -2.02
C PHE A 438 11.70 1.53 -3.17
N SER A 439 12.17 0.37 -3.60
CA SER A 439 11.40 -0.53 -4.45
C SER A 439 11.61 -1.95 -3.96
N THR A 440 10.67 -2.83 -4.29
CA THR A 440 10.75 -4.24 -3.95
C THR A 440 10.32 -5.06 -5.15
N ARG A 441 11.08 -6.12 -5.42
CA ARG A 441 10.71 -7.15 -6.37
C ARG A 441 10.96 -8.50 -5.72
N ILE A 442 9.89 -9.12 -5.25
CA ILE A 442 9.86 -10.45 -4.68
C ILE A 442 9.27 -11.36 -5.73
N LEU A 443 10.07 -12.30 -6.24
CA LEU A 443 9.59 -13.28 -7.20
C LEU A 443 8.77 -14.36 -6.46
N PRO A 444 7.70 -14.91 -7.07
CA PRO A 444 6.85 -15.88 -6.42
C PRO A 444 7.55 -17.25 -6.25
N ARG A 445 7.10 -18.03 -5.27
CA ARG A 445 7.64 -19.34 -4.89
C ARG A 445 6.55 -20.38 -4.88
N GLU A 446 6.97 -21.64 -5.04
CA GLU A 446 6.04 -22.76 -4.99
C GLU A 446 5.50 -22.93 -3.56
N PRO A 447 4.18 -22.88 -3.34
CA PRO A 447 3.59 -23.04 -2.01
C PRO A 447 4.03 -24.31 -1.29
N ALA A 448 4.04 -25.45 -2.01
CA ALA A 448 4.42 -26.75 -1.45
C ALA A 448 5.90 -26.78 -1.01
N ALA A 449 6.80 -26.19 -1.81
CA ALA A 449 8.22 -26.07 -1.45
C ALA A 449 8.42 -25.18 -0.22
N VAL A 450 7.70 -24.06 -0.11
CA VAL A 450 7.73 -23.19 1.07
C VAL A 450 7.27 -23.94 2.32
N VAL A 451 6.18 -24.70 2.24
CA VAL A 451 5.70 -25.54 3.36
C VAL A 451 6.76 -26.59 3.74
N ALA A 452 7.35 -27.28 2.77
CA ALA A 452 8.40 -28.26 3.03
C ALA A 452 9.61 -27.64 3.74
N ASN A 453 10.00 -26.43 3.34
CA ASN A 453 11.11 -25.69 3.93
C ASN A 453 10.81 -25.32 5.40
N LEU A 454 9.63 -24.76 5.68
CA LEU A 454 9.19 -24.46 7.05
C LEU A 454 9.14 -25.71 7.93
N LYS A 455 8.67 -26.85 7.40
CA LYS A 455 8.68 -28.12 8.13
C LYS A 455 10.09 -28.60 8.45
N ALA A 456 11.05 -28.40 7.55
CA ALA A 456 12.45 -28.72 7.79
C ALA A 456 13.06 -27.81 8.87
N MET A 457 12.78 -26.51 8.81
CA MET A 457 13.24 -25.53 9.81
C MET A 457 12.66 -25.80 11.20
N LEU A 458 11.38 -26.18 11.30
CA LEU A 458 10.76 -26.59 12.57
C LEU A 458 11.44 -27.81 13.21
N ARG A 459 12.01 -28.70 12.38
CA ARG A 459 12.81 -29.86 12.82
C ARG A 459 14.28 -29.51 13.11
N GLY A 460 14.68 -28.25 12.96
CA GLY A 460 16.04 -27.77 13.20
C GLY A 460 16.98 -27.85 11.99
N GLY A 461 16.46 -28.12 10.78
CA GLY A 461 17.25 -28.08 9.55
C GLY A 461 17.45 -26.65 9.01
N PRO A 462 18.49 -26.39 8.21
CA PRO A 462 18.67 -25.09 7.54
C PRO A 462 17.63 -24.89 6.43
N PRO A 463 17.35 -23.64 6.02
CA PRO A 463 16.53 -23.37 4.84
C PRO A 463 17.20 -23.94 3.59
N SER A 464 16.38 -24.54 2.73
CA SER A 464 16.75 -25.03 1.40
C SER A 464 16.43 -24.00 0.32
N SER A 465 17.13 -24.09 -0.81
CA SER A 465 16.96 -23.18 -1.94
C SER A 465 15.52 -23.20 -2.47
N LEU A 466 14.94 -22.00 -2.64
CA LEU A 466 13.61 -21.78 -3.19
C LEU A 466 13.74 -20.99 -4.51
N PRO A 467 13.83 -21.66 -5.67
CA PRO A 467 13.84 -20.97 -6.95
C PRO A 467 12.46 -20.35 -7.26
N PRO A 468 12.39 -19.32 -8.12
CA PRO A 468 11.13 -18.76 -8.59
C PRO A 468 10.24 -19.80 -9.27
N TYR A 469 8.95 -19.73 -8.99
CA TYR A 469 7.95 -20.64 -9.54
C TYR A 469 6.69 -19.87 -9.93
N TRP A 470 6.10 -20.23 -11.06
CA TRP A 470 4.82 -19.71 -11.52
C TRP A 470 3.87 -20.86 -11.82
N ASN A 471 2.68 -20.83 -11.23
CA ASN A 471 1.68 -21.87 -11.42
C ASN A 471 1.32 -22.02 -12.91
N SER A 472 1.20 -23.27 -13.37
CA SER A 472 0.86 -23.66 -14.75
C SER A 472 1.84 -23.21 -15.85
N PHE A 473 3.00 -22.63 -15.51
CA PHE A 473 4.03 -22.26 -16.48
C PHE A 473 4.76 -23.51 -17.01
N LYS A 474 4.86 -23.65 -18.34
CA LYS A 474 5.46 -24.84 -18.99
C LYS A 474 6.91 -24.64 -19.44
N GLY A 475 7.46 -23.45 -19.25
CA GLY A 475 8.83 -23.11 -19.63
C GLY A 475 9.87 -23.54 -18.59
N SER A 476 11.11 -23.13 -18.82
CA SER A 476 12.22 -23.41 -17.90
C SER A 476 12.65 -22.18 -17.11
N VAL A 477 13.09 -22.40 -15.88
CA VAL A 477 13.70 -21.39 -15.01
C VAL A 477 15.12 -21.86 -14.70
N GLU A 478 16.11 -21.14 -15.22
CA GLU A 478 17.53 -21.45 -15.06
C GLU A 478 18.21 -20.38 -14.20
N GLU A 479 18.94 -20.79 -13.17
CA GLU A 479 19.77 -19.88 -12.39
C GLU A 479 21.09 -19.59 -13.13
N LYS A 480 21.32 -18.32 -13.49
CA LYS A 480 22.56 -17.88 -14.16
C LYS A 480 23.64 -17.42 -13.18
N GLY A 481 23.29 -17.27 -11.91
CA GLY A 481 24.15 -16.86 -10.81
C GLY A 481 23.30 -16.54 -9.59
N PRO A 482 23.91 -16.28 -8.41
CA PRO A 482 23.18 -16.12 -7.16
C PRO A 482 22.05 -15.08 -7.27
N GLY A 483 20.80 -15.56 -7.17
CA GLY A 483 19.60 -14.73 -7.23
C GLY A 483 19.29 -14.11 -8.60
N MET A 484 19.88 -14.62 -9.69
CA MET A 484 19.66 -14.19 -11.07
C MET A 484 19.11 -15.35 -11.91
N TYR A 485 17.91 -15.18 -12.45
CA TYR A 485 17.19 -16.25 -13.15
C TYR A 485 16.90 -15.85 -14.59
N ALA A 486 17.06 -16.81 -15.50
CA ALA A 486 16.56 -16.73 -16.87
C ALA A 486 15.31 -17.60 -16.99
N VAL A 487 14.18 -16.97 -17.31
CA VAL A 487 12.91 -17.63 -17.55
C VAL A 487 12.71 -17.72 -19.05
N LYS A 488 12.63 -18.94 -19.57
CA LYS A 488 12.56 -19.24 -21.00
C LYS A 488 11.23 -19.86 -21.39
N GLY A 489 10.66 -19.39 -22.50
CA GLY A 489 9.54 -20.03 -23.17
C GLY A 489 9.94 -21.35 -23.85
N THR A 490 8.98 -22.05 -24.43
CA THR A 490 9.22 -23.31 -25.14
C THR A 490 8.84 -23.19 -26.60
N PHE A 491 9.63 -23.84 -27.45
CA PHE A 491 9.34 -23.98 -28.86
C PHE A 491 9.76 -25.36 -29.33
N ARG A 492 9.14 -25.84 -30.43
CA ARG A 492 9.46 -27.11 -31.06
C ARG A 492 9.30 -27.02 -32.57
N ARG A 493 10.08 -27.80 -33.31
CA ARG A 493 9.93 -27.93 -34.76
C ARG A 493 8.74 -28.85 -35.07
N LYS A 494 7.82 -28.40 -35.94
CA LYS A 494 6.66 -29.19 -36.41
C LYS A 494 6.91 -29.79 -37.79
N THR A 495 7.48 -29.02 -38.71
CA THR A 495 7.83 -29.46 -40.06
C THR A 495 9.19 -28.87 -40.47
N PRO A 496 9.75 -29.21 -41.65
CA PRO A 496 11.02 -28.65 -42.10
C PRO A 496 11.10 -27.13 -42.15
N ARG A 497 9.95 -26.43 -42.31
CA ARG A 497 9.87 -24.96 -42.39
C ARG A 497 9.00 -24.33 -41.30
N VAL A 498 8.39 -25.13 -40.42
CA VAL A 498 7.44 -24.63 -39.41
C VAL A 498 7.96 -24.87 -38.01
N LEU A 499 8.10 -23.79 -37.26
CA LEU A 499 8.40 -23.76 -35.84
C LEU A 499 7.12 -23.44 -35.05
N VAL A 500 6.91 -24.11 -33.93
CA VAL A 500 5.79 -23.83 -33.02
C VAL A 500 6.33 -23.28 -31.72
N VAL A 501 5.79 -22.16 -31.27
CA VAL A 501 6.03 -21.61 -29.93
C VAL A 501 4.83 -21.99 -29.06
N ASP A 502 5.05 -22.82 -28.05
CA ASP A 502 4.00 -23.39 -27.18
C ASP A 502 3.96 -22.72 -25.78
N GLU A 503 4.96 -21.91 -25.42
CA GLU A 503 4.98 -21.15 -24.16
C GLU A 503 5.81 -19.87 -24.28
N LEU A 504 5.34 -18.78 -23.69
CA LEU A 504 6.05 -17.49 -23.61
C LEU A 504 6.72 -17.31 -22.24
N PRO A 505 7.86 -16.62 -22.15
CA PRO A 505 8.46 -16.31 -20.85
C PRO A 505 7.51 -15.45 -20.00
N VAL A 506 7.54 -15.67 -18.68
CA VAL A 506 6.62 -15.01 -17.74
C VAL A 506 6.69 -13.48 -17.86
N GLY A 507 5.51 -12.84 -17.83
CA GLY A 507 5.37 -11.40 -18.00
C GLY A 507 5.44 -10.93 -19.45
N TYR A 508 5.53 -11.84 -20.42
CA TYR A 508 5.37 -11.55 -21.84
C TYR A 508 4.01 -12.03 -22.33
N TRP A 509 3.16 -11.09 -22.73
CA TRP A 509 1.77 -11.37 -23.07
C TRP A 509 1.60 -11.72 -24.54
N THR A 510 0.55 -12.47 -24.86
CA THR A 510 0.31 -12.99 -26.21
C THR A 510 0.19 -11.88 -27.25
N ASP A 511 -0.49 -10.78 -26.91
CA ASP A 511 -0.65 -9.63 -27.82
C ASP A 511 0.69 -8.91 -28.05
N ASP A 512 1.48 -8.69 -27.00
CA ASP A 512 2.82 -8.09 -27.12
C ASP A 512 3.76 -8.96 -27.98
N TYR A 513 3.64 -10.29 -27.89
CA TYR A 513 4.43 -11.22 -28.70
C TYR A 513 4.01 -11.20 -30.17
N LYS A 514 2.70 -11.11 -30.42
CA LYS A 514 2.17 -10.94 -31.76
C LYS A 514 2.71 -9.67 -32.41
N GLU A 515 2.68 -8.53 -31.72
CA GLU A 515 3.26 -7.27 -32.21
C GLU A 515 4.76 -7.41 -32.48
N PHE A 516 5.49 -8.14 -31.64
CA PHE A 516 6.91 -8.43 -31.88
C PHE A 516 7.15 -9.23 -33.16
N LEU A 517 6.37 -10.28 -33.41
CA LEU A 517 6.48 -11.07 -34.63
C LEU A 517 6.17 -10.24 -35.88
N GLU A 518 5.16 -9.36 -35.81
CA GLU A 518 4.77 -8.45 -36.90
C GLU A 518 5.80 -7.32 -37.14
N SER A 519 6.64 -7.01 -36.16
CA SER A 519 7.67 -5.96 -36.28
C SER A 519 8.83 -6.28 -37.24
N GLY A 520 8.88 -7.51 -37.78
CA GLY A 520 9.92 -7.96 -38.72
C GLY A 520 11.30 -8.18 -38.09
N LYS A 521 11.39 -8.24 -36.76
CA LYS A 521 12.65 -8.49 -36.03
C LYS A 521 13.15 -9.92 -36.21
N VAL A 522 12.23 -10.89 -36.34
CA VAL A 522 12.56 -12.27 -36.69
C VAL A 522 12.66 -12.36 -38.21
N LYS A 523 13.84 -12.70 -38.71
CA LYS A 523 14.15 -12.70 -40.15
C LYS A 523 13.56 -13.94 -40.85
N ASN A 524 13.28 -13.79 -42.15
CA ASN A 524 12.87 -14.87 -43.07
C ASN A 524 11.58 -15.60 -42.64
N LEU A 525 10.71 -14.90 -41.92
CA LEU A 525 9.35 -15.32 -41.62
C LEU A 525 8.45 -15.04 -42.84
N ARG A 526 7.80 -16.09 -43.34
CA ARG A 526 6.83 -16.02 -44.42
C ARG A 526 5.42 -15.74 -43.89
N ASP A 527 4.97 -16.55 -42.93
CA ASP A 527 3.62 -16.49 -42.38
C ASP A 527 3.64 -16.79 -40.87
N VAL A 528 2.73 -16.16 -40.12
CA VAL A 528 2.54 -16.37 -38.68
C VAL A 528 1.06 -16.67 -38.41
N PHE A 529 0.77 -17.80 -37.79
CA PHE A 529 -0.57 -18.14 -37.33
C PHE A 529 -0.62 -18.15 -35.81
N ASN A 530 -1.51 -17.34 -35.23
CA ASN A 530 -1.79 -17.34 -33.80
C ASN A 530 -3.02 -18.22 -33.52
N LEU A 531 -2.81 -19.37 -32.89
CA LEU A 531 -3.84 -20.30 -32.43
C LEU A 531 -3.91 -20.35 -30.89
N SER A 532 -3.37 -19.32 -30.23
CA SER A 532 -3.39 -19.21 -28.76
C SER A 532 -4.82 -19.06 -28.24
N THR A 533 -5.06 -19.58 -27.04
CA THR A 533 -6.30 -19.39 -26.27
C THR A 533 -6.07 -18.40 -25.13
N GLU A 534 -7.08 -18.19 -24.29
CA GLU A 534 -6.95 -17.37 -23.06
C GLU A 534 -5.97 -17.95 -22.04
N ASP A 535 -5.67 -19.26 -22.09
CA ASP A 535 -4.78 -19.94 -21.14
C ASP A 535 -3.48 -20.45 -21.78
N THR A 536 -3.53 -20.82 -23.06
CA THR A 536 -2.44 -21.52 -23.75
C THR A 536 -1.88 -20.70 -24.89
N VAL A 537 -0.56 -20.75 -25.06
CA VAL A 537 0.15 -20.11 -26.17
C VAL A 537 0.33 -21.12 -27.29
N HIS A 538 0.05 -20.71 -28.51
CA HIS A 538 0.36 -21.49 -29.69
C HIS A 538 0.56 -20.59 -30.93
N PHE A 539 1.81 -20.35 -31.30
CA PHE A 539 2.15 -19.64 -32.54
C PHE A 539 2.83 -20.59 -33.52
N GLU A 540 2.31 -20.69 -34.74
CA GLU A 540 2.96 -21.38 -35.85
C GLU A 540 3.71 -20.37 -36.73
N LEU A 541 5.03 -20.49 -36.75
CA LEU A 541 5.96 -19.63 -37.49
C LEU A 541 6.44 -20.38 -38.74
N THR A 542 6.04 -19.93 -39.92
CA THR A 542 6.46 -20.51 -41.20
C THR A 542 7.60 -19.71 -41.79
N PHE A 543 8.74 -20.34 -42.04
CA PHE A 543 9.92 -19.73 -42.63
C PHE A 543 9.93 -19.87 -44.16
N GLU A 544 10.63 -18.96 -44.85
CA GLU A 544 10.74 -18.97 -46.32
C GLU A 544 11.38 -20.28 -46.83
N SER A 545 12.49 -20.70 -46.22
CA SER A 545 13.18 -21.95 -46.52
C SER A 545 13.47 -22.78 -45.27
N GLU A 546 13.78 -24.07 -45.47
CA GLU A 546 14.24 -24.96 -44.38
C GLU A 546 15.59 -24.51 -43.82
N ALA A 547 16.48 -24.00 -44.67
CA ALA A 547 17.79 -23.50 -44.26
C ALA A 547 17.68 -22.32 -43.29
N ASP A 548 16.66 -21.47 -43.42
CA ASP A 548 16.42 -20.34 -42.52
C ASP A 548 16.06 -20.81 -41.10
N LEU A 549 15.20 -21.84 -41.02
CA LEU A 549 14.82 -22.42 -39.74
C LEU A 549 16.01 -23.14 -39.08
N GLU A 550 16.79 -23.89 -39.85
CA GLU A 550 18.01 -24.53 -39.36
C GLU A 550 19.04 -23.49 -38.88
N ALA A 551 19.20 -22.38 -39.59
CA ALA A 551 20.09 -21.29 -39.18
C ALA A 551 19.65 -20.64 -37.86
N LEU A 552 18.34 -20.50 -37.64
CA LEU A 552 17.80 -20.00 -36.37
C LEU A 552 18.03 -21.00 -35.23
N LEU A 553 17.73 -22.28 -35.44
CA LEU A 553 17.89 -23.33 -34.43
C LEU A 553 19.36 -23.63 -34.10
N GLY A 554 20.26 -23.50 -35.08
CA GLY A 554 21.70 -23.66 -34.93
C GLY A 554 22.43 -22.42 -34.43
N SER A 555 21.73 -21.31 -34.16
CA SER A 555 22.32 -20.10 -33.58
C SER A 555 22.76 -20.32 -32.13
N GLU A 556 23.66 -19.45 -31.61
CA GLU A 556 24.15 -19.56 -30.23
C GLU A 556 23.03 -19.47 -29.18
N ASP A 557 21.96 -18.71 -29.45
CA ASP A 557 20.80 -18.59 -28.55
C ASP A 557 19.50 -18.34 -29.34
N PRO A 558 18.80 -19.42 -29.74
CA PRO A 558 17.53 -19.31 -30.45
C PRO A 558 16.42 -18.63 -29.62
N HIS A 559 16.47 -18.78 -28.28
CA HIS A 559 15.49 -18.13 -27.40
C HIS A 559 15.63 -16.62 -27.45
N LYS A 560 16.86 -16.11 -27.54
CA LYS A 560 17.09 -14.67 -27.67
C LYS A 560 16.63 -14.12 -29.01
N LEU A 561 16.82 -14.86 -30.11
CA LEU A 561 16.35 -14.43 -31.45
C LEU A 561 14.83 -14.37 -31.54
N LEU A 562 14.15 -15.29 -30.86
CA LEU A 562 12.68 -15.35 -30.79
C LEU A 562 12.08 -14.50 -29.66
N ASP A 563 12.90 -13.77 -28.88
CA ASP A 563 12.51 -13.02 -27.66
C ASP A 563 11.78 -13.88 -26.60
N LEU A 564 12.14 -15.16 -26.51
CA LEU A 564 11.59 -16.15 -25.59
C LEU A 564 12.41 -16.32 -24.31
N SER A 565 13.25 -15.35 -23.94
CA SER A 565 14.04 -15.40 -22.70
C SER A 565 13.99 -14.07 -21.96
N ARG A 566 13.54 -14.07 -20.70
CA ARG A 566 13.54 -12.90 -19.82
C ARG A 566 14.37 -13.14 -18.57
N SER A 567 15.07 -12.09 -18.12
CA SER A 567 15.90 -12.13 -16.92
C SER A 567 15.18 -11.53 -15.71
N PHE A 568 15.23 -12.24 -14.60
CA PHE A 568 14.68 -11.83 -13.30
C PHE A 568 15.80 -11.84 -12.24
N SER A 569 15.61 -11.05 -11.18
CA SER A 569 16.61 -10.82 -10.14
C SER A 569 15.94 -10.65 -8.78
N ASP A 570 16.40 -11.40 -7.78
CA ASP A 570 15.99 -11.29 -6.37
C ASP A 570 16.90 -10.35 -5.54
N LYS A 571 17.75 -9.56 -6.18
CA LYS A 571 18.69 -8.64 -5.49
C LYS A 571 18.07 -7.44 -4.78
N ASN A 572 16.75 -7.23 -4.91
CA ASN A 572 16.08 -6.04 -4.39
C ASN A 572 14.78 -6.42 -3.66
N ILE A 573 14.96 -7.07 -2.51
CA ILE A 573 13.87 -7.47 -1.62
C ILE A 573 13.80 -6.43 -0.50
N CYS A 574 12.77 -5.58 -0.55
CA CYS A 574 12.44 -4.66 0.55
C CYS A 574 11.08 -5.04 1.12
N ALA A 575 10.96 -5.16 2.44
CA ALA A 575 9.71 -5.42 3.13
C ALA A 575 9.70 -4.79 4.53
N PHE A 576 8.51 -4.59 5.10
CA PHE A 576 8.37 -4.19 6.49
C PHE A 576 8.52 -5.39 7.43
N ASP A 577 9.35 -5.22 8.47
CA ASP A 577 9.52 -6.17 9.57
C ASP A 577 8.32 -6.16 10.55
N THR A 578 8.39 -7.01 11.58
CA THR A 578 7.36 -7.13 12.63
C THR A 578 7.08 -5.85 13.42
N ARG A 579 8.05 -4.93 13.45
CA ARG A 579 7.99 -3.67 14.18
C ARG A 579 7.55 -2.51 13.28
N GLY A 580 7.26 -2.81 12.01
CA GLY A 580 6.88 -1.83 11.01
C GLY A 580 8.06 -1.04 10.45
N ILE A 581 9.29 -1.53 10.62
CA ILE A 581 10.52 -0.92 10.08
C ILE A 581 10.81 -1.52 8.71
N ILE A 582 11.06 -0.66 7.71
CA ILE A 582 11.46 -1.13 6.39
C ILE A 582 12.89 -1.68 6.44
N ARG A 583 13.07 -2.89 5.90
CA ARG A 583 14.36 -3.56 5.77
C ARG A 583 14.59 -4.00 4.34
N LYS A 584 15.87 -4.04 3.95
CA LYS A 584 16.35 -4.69 2.74
C LYS A 584 16.93 -6.05 3.13
N TYR A 585 16.49 -7.10 2.44
CA TYR A 585 16.98 -8.46 2.60
C TYR A 585 17.93 -8.79 1.45
N GLU A 586 19.06 -9.44 1.74
CA GLU A 586 20.05 -9.79 0.71
C GLU A 586 19.70 -11.09 0.00
N THR A 587 19.09 -12.03 0.73
CA THR A 587 18.60 -13.29 0.17
C THR A 587 17.13 -13.56 0.53
N VAL A 588 16.51 -14.51 -0.18
CA VAL A 588 15.17 -15.02 0.17
C VAL A 588 15.20 -15.78 1.48
N ASP A 589 16.32 -16.42 1.80
CA ASP A 589 16.49 -17.18 3.04
C ASP A 589 16.48 -16.24 4.25
N ASP A 590 17.13 -15.08 4.17
CA ASP A 590 17.09 -14.05 5.23
C ASP A 590 15.64 -13.59 5.50
N MET A 591 14.85 -13.43 4.44
CA MET A 591 13.45 -13.03 4.53
C MET A 591 12.59 -14.16 5.14
N LEU A 592 12.87 -15.42 4.79
CA LEU A 592 12.20 -16.59 5.33
C LEU A 592 12.52 -16.81 6.81
N GLU A 593 13.77 -16.58 7.23
CA GLU A 593 14.21 -16.68 8.63
C GLU A 593 13.55 -15.62 9.52
N GLU A 594 13.47 -14.36 9.06
CA GLU A 594 12.74 -13.30 9.77
C GLU A 594 11.26 -13.68 9.94
N TYR A 595 10.61 -14.14 8.86
CA TYR A 595 9.24 -14.63 8.93
C TYR A 595 9.11 -15.80 9.92
N TYR A 596 10.03 -16.77 9.86
CA TYR A 596 10.00 -17.96 10.70
C TYR A 596 10.08 -17.61 12.19
N GLY A 597 11.07 -16.80 12.58
CA GLY A 597 11.24 -16.38 13.97
C GLY A 597 10.04 -15.61 14.48
N ALA A 598 9.51 -14.70 13.66
CA ALA A 598 8.36 -13.90 14.03
C ALA A 598 7.04 -14.70 14.11
N ARG A 599 6.83 -15.65 13.19
CA ARG A 599 5.65 -16.51 13.20
C ARG A 599 5.66 -17.47 14.39
N LEU A 600 6.83 -18.01 14.75
CA LEU A 600 6.98 -18.89 15.91
C LEU A 600 6.63 -18.17 17.22
N GLU A 601 7.11 -16.93 17.40
CA GLU A 601 6.74 -16.10 18.56
C GLU A 601 5.22 -15.81 18.61
N LEU A 602 4.59 -15.64 17.44
CA LEU A 602 3.14 -15.45 17.37
C LEU A 602 2.37 -16.74 17.76
N TYR A 603 2.87 -17.93 17.40
CA TYR A 603 2.29 -19.19 17.87
C TYR A 603 2.41 -19.37 19.39
N LYS A 604 3.51 -18.90 20.00
CA LYS A 604 3.65 -18.89 21.45
C LYS A 604 2.58 -18.01 22.11
N ARG A 605 2.42 -16.76 21.62
CA ARG A 605 1.37 -15.85 22.08
C ARG A 605 -0.04 -16.40 21.83
N ARG A 606 -0.25 -17.08 20.71
CA ARG A 606 -1.51 -17.75 20.37
C ARG A 606 -1.83 -18.87 21.35
N LYS A 607 -0.86 -19.73 21.67
CA LYS A 607 -1.02 -20.78 22.68
C LYS A 607 -1.38 -20.20 24.03
N GLU A 608 -0.67 -19.17 24.49
CA GLU A 608 -0.95 -18.48 25.76
C GLU A 608 -2.37 -17.89 25.79
N HIS A 609 -2.79 -17.25 24.70
CA HIS A 609 -4.12 -16.67 24.59
C HIS A 609 -5.23 -17.74 24.55
N LEU A 610 -5.09 -18.78 23.73
CA LEU A 610 -6.05 -19.89 23.67
C LEU A 610 -6.15 -20.62 25.01
N LEU A 611 -5.04 -20.79 25.70
CA LEU A 611 -5.01 -21.38 27.04
C LEU A 611 -5.76 -20.50 28.04
N ALA A 612 -5.52 -19.19 28.04
CA ALA A 612 -6.23 -18.25 28.92
C ALA A 612 -7.76 -18.25 28.64
N GLU A 613 -8.16 -18.23 27.36
CA GLU A 613 -9.58 -18.31 26.99
C GLU A 613 -10.21 -19.65 27.36
N ALA A 614 -9.50 -20.77 27.20
CA ALA A 614 -9.97 -22.09 27.60
C ALA A 614 -10.09 -22.20 29.13
N GLU A 615 -9.12 -21.67 29.90
CA GLU A 615 -9.16 -21.63 31.36
C GLU A 615 -10.29 -20.75 31.90
N GLU A 616 -10.57 -19.61 31.25
CA GLU A 616 -11.72 -18.76 31.57
C GLU A 616 -13.05 -19.47 31.24
N ARG A 617 -13.15 -20.12 30.09
CA ARG A 617 -14.31 -20.97 29.73
C ARG A 617 -14.50 -22.09 30.75
N LEU A 618 -13.43 -22.76 31.17
CA LEU A 618 -13.46 -23.80 32.20
C LEU A 618 -14.01 -23.26 33.51
N LYS A 619 -13.49 -22.11 33.98
CA LYS A 619 -13.93 -21.44 35.20
C LYS A 619 -15.43 -21.11 35.15
N ASN A 620 -15.89 -20.53 34.05
CA ASN A 620 -17.30 -20.16 33.86
C ASN A 620 -18.22 -21.40 33.83
N LEU A 621 -17.79 -22.49 33.18
CA LEU A 621 -18.54 -23.74 33.17
C LEU A 621 -18.56 -24.42 34.54
N GLN A 622 -17.47 -24.35 35.31
CA GLN A 622 -17.41 -24.89 36.68
C GLN A 622 -18.39 -24.17 37.60
N GLN A 623 -18.44 -22.84 37.52
CA GLN A 623 -19.40 -22.02 38.24
C GLN A 623 -20.84 -22.40 37.88
N ARG A 624 -21.14 -22.52 36.58
CA ARG A 624 -22.46 -22.97 36.08
C ARG A 624 -22.82 -24.36 36.59
N ARG A 625 -21.89 -25.31 36.57
CA ARG A 625 -22.12 -26.66 37.09
C ARG A 625 -22.51 -26.63 38.56
N VAL A 626 -21.74 -25.92 39.40
CA VAL A 626 -22.01 -25.84 40.85
C VAL A 626 -23.35 -25.16 41.11
N PHE A 627 -23.63 -24.05 40.43
CA PHE A 627 -24.90 -23.33 40.55
C PHE A 627 -26.11 -24.20 40.15
N VAL A 628 -26.10 -24.77 38.93
CA VAL A 628 -27.19 -25.61 38.44
C VAL A 628 -27.40 -26.81 39.36
N ARG A 629 -26.32 -27.47 39.80
CA ARG A 629 -26.38 -28.59 40.74
C ARG A 629 -26.96 -28.17 42.10
N ALA A 630 -26.60 -27.00 42.62
CA ALA A 630 -27.12 -26.48 43.87
C ALA A 630 -28.62 -26.18 43.80
N VAL A 631 -29.10 -25.62 42.67
CA VAL A 631 -30.52 -25.35 42.44
C VAL A 631 -31.31 -26.65 42.26
N VAL A 632 -30.83 -27.56 41.41
CA VAL A 632 -31.51 -28.84 41.11
C VAL A 632 -31.62 -29.72 42.35
N HIS A 633 -30.62 -29.71 43.24
CA HIS A 633 -30.66 -30.45 44.50
C HIS A 633 -31.30 -29.67 45.67
N GLY A 634 -31.88 -28.50 45.42
CA GLY A 634 -32.58 -27.71 46.43
C GLY A 634 -31.68 -27.07 47.50
N ARG A 635 -30.37 -27.01 47.29
CA ARG A 635 -29.42 -26.34 48.19
C ARG A 635 -29.42 -24.83 48.03
N LEU A 636 -29.74 -24.34 46.83
CA LEU A 636 -29.87 -22.93 46.52
C LEU A 636 -31.28 -22.65 46.01
N ILE A 637 -32.06 -21.91 46.80
CA ILE A 637 -33.47 -21.61 46.51
C ILE A 637 -33.56 -20.17 46.00
N ILE A 638 -34.03 -20.01 44.76
CA ILE A 638 -34.18 -18.69 44.11
C ILE A 638 -35.61 -18.15 44.29
N ALA A 639 -36.61 -19.04 44.26
CA ALA A 639 -38.02 -18.63 44.25
C ALA A 639 -38.41 -17.91 45.55
N ARG A 640 -39.17 -16.80 45.41
CA ARG A 640 -39.74 -16.01 46.52
C ARG A 640 -38.72 -15.39 47.48
N ARG A 641 -37.54 -15.03 46.98
CA ARG A 641 -36.49 -14.33 47.76
C ARG A 641 -36.10 -13.01 47.13
N GLU A 642 -35.52 -12.12 47.94
CA GLU A 642 -34.92 -10.88 47.44
C GLU A 642 -33.66 -11.16 46.63
N GLN A 643 -33.45 -10.39 45.55
CA GLN A 643 -32.31 -10.58 44.65
C GLN A 643 -30.97 -10.40 45.35
N SER A 644 -30.87 -9.45 46.28
CA SER A 644 -29.66 -9.20 47.09
C SER A 644 -29.23 -10.42 47.90
N ASP A 645 -30.19 -11.15 48.46
CA ASP A 645 -29.91 -12.35 49.26
C ASP A 645 -29.54 -13.53 48.37
N VAL A 646 -30.23 -13.71 47.24
CA VAL A 646 -29.88 -14.76 46.27
C VAL A 646 -28.48 -14.55 45.70
N LEU A 647 -28.10 -13.32 45.39
CA LEU A 647 -26.75 -13.00 44.91
C LEU A 647 -25.68 -13.29 45.95
N ARG A 648 -25.95 -13.01 47.24
CA ARG A 648 -25.04 -13.35 48.34
C ARG A 648 -24.85 -14.86 48.43
N ASP A 649 -25.95 -15.62 48.43
CA ASP A 649 -25.92 -17.08 48.50
C ASP A 649 -25.20 -17.69 47.29
N ILE A 650 -25.35 -17.12 46.09
CA ILE A 650 -24.60 -17.54 44.89
C ILE A 650 -23.10 -17.35 45.11
N VAL A 651 -22.67 -16.19 45.61
CA VAL A 651 -21.25 -15.89 45.86
C VAL A 651 -20.67 -16.80 46.95
N GLU A 652 -21.45 -17.14 47.97
CA GLU A 652 -21.04 -18.04 49.06
C GLU A 652 -21.03 -19.52 48.65
N THR A 653 -21.94 -19.95 47.78
CA THR A 653 -22.14 -21.36 47.43
C THR A 653 -21.35 -21.80 46.20
N VAL A 654 -21.13 -20.91 45.23
CA VAL A 654 -20.54 -21.26 43.93
C VAL A 654 -19.02 -21.14 43.97
N GLU A 655 -18.34 -22.24 43.72
CA GLU A 655 -16.88 -22.29 43.58
C GLU A 655 -16.47 -22.66 42.14
N PRO A 656 -15.45 -21.99 41.57
CA PRO A 656 -14.71 -20.84 42.10
C PRO A 656 -15.56 -19.57 42.20
N THR A 657 -15.34 -18.75 43.23
CA THR A 657 -16.17 -17.59 43.57
C THR A 657 -16.45 -16.68 42.35
N PRO A 658 -17.72 -16.43 42.00
CA PRO A 658 -18.07 -15.56 40.89
C PRO A 658 -17.86 -14.08 41.24
N SER A 659 -17.53 -13.26 40.24
CA SER A 659 -17.63 -11.81 40.37
C SER A 659 -19.09 -11.36 40.52
N ALA A 660 -19.33 -10.11 40.93
CA ALA A 660 -20.68 -9.57 41.07
C ALA A 660 -21.50 -9.67 39.77
N ASP A 661 -20.88 -9.49 38.61
CA ASP A 661 -21.55 -9.59 37.31
C ASP A 661 -21.77 -11.06 36.91
N GLN A 662 -20.81 -11.94 37.17
CA GLN A 662 -20.98 -13.38 36.95
C GLN A 662 -22.12 -13.96 37.81
N ALA A 663 -22.25 -13.51 39.07
CA ALA A 663 -23.34 -13.92 39.95
C ALA A 663 -24.72 -13.48 39.41
N LYS A 664 -24.80 -12.26 38.84
CA LYS A 664 -26.01 -11.80 38.15
C LYS A 664 -26.31 -12.61 36.90
N ASP A 665 -25.29 -12.96 36.11
CA ASP A 665 -25.45 -13.79 34.91
C ASP A 665 -25.95 -15.20 35.25
N LEU A 666 -25.44 -15.80 36.33
CA LEU A 666 -25.91 -17.09 36.85
C LEU A 666 -27.38 -17.02 37.29
N MET A 667 -27.73 -15.99 38.08
CA MET A 667 -29.11 -15.75 38.50
C MET A 667 -30.06 -15.51 37.32
N GLY A 668 -29.57 -14.87 36.25
CA GLY A 668 -30.30 -14.59 35.01
C GLY A 668 -30.47 -15.79 34.07
N MET A 669 -29.96 -16.98 34.42
CA MET A 669 -30.13 -18.18 33.61
C MET A 669 -31.61 -18.54 33.45
N ARG A 670 -32.00 -18.93 32.23
CA ARG A 670 -33.37 -19.40 31.95
C ARG A 670 -33.69 -20.64 32.78
N LEU A 671 -34.91 -20.76 33.28
CA LEU A 671 -35.36 -21.93 34.07
C LEU A 671 -35.15 -23.26 33.32
N THR A 672 -35.24 -23.26 31.99
CA THR A 672 -34.96 -24.43 31.14
C THR A 672 -33.52 -24.93 31.25
N MET A 673 -32.58 -24.09 31.70
CA MET A 673 -31.18 -24.46 31.91
C MET A 673 -30.92 -25.07 33.30
N LEU A 674 -31.92 -25.07 34.19
CA LEU A 674 -31.83 -25.55 35.58
C LEU A 674 -32.43 -26.97 35.69
N THR A 675 -32.02 -27.87 34.80
CA THR A 675 -32.50 -29.25 34.74
C THR A 675 -31.35 -30.25 34.88
N ASN A 676 -31.66 -31.49 35.25
CA ASN A 676 -30.66 -32.57 35.29
C ASN A 676 -30.06 -32.88 33.91
N GLU A 677 -30.85 -32.74 32.84
CA GLU A 677 -30.37 -32.91 31.47
C GLU A 677 -29.31 -31.86 31.13
N ARG A 678 -29.58 -30.59 31.42
CA ARG A 678 -28.62 -29.51 31.15
C ARG A 678 -27.39 -29.61 32.02
N LEU A 679 -27.52 -30.09 33.27
CA LEU A 679 -26.37 -30.35 34.14
C LEU A 679 -25.40 -31.34 33.50
N ARG A 680 -25.91 -32.44 32.92
CA ARG A 680 -25.07 -33.43 32.20
C ARG A 680 -24.39 -32.82 30.98
N GLU A 681 -25.08 -31.97 30.22
CA GLU A 681 -24.48 -31.28 29.06
C GLU A 681 -23.37 -30.30 29.48
N VAL A 682 -23.53 -29.61 30.61
CA VAL A 682 -22.48 -28.75 31.19
C VAL A 682 -21.29 -29.59 31.67
N GLU A 683 -21.54 -30.76 32.26
CA GLU A 683 -20.47 -31.70 32.67
C GLU A 683 -19.71 -32.25 31.46
N ALA A 684 -20.38 -32.65 30.39
CA ALA A 684 -19.73 -33.07 29.15
C ALA A 684 -18.87 -31.93 28.54
N SER A 685 -19.42 -30.72 28.49
CA SER A 685 -18.69 -29.53 28.02
C SER A 685 -17.45 -29.22 28.88
N LEU A 686 -17.50 -29.49 30.18
CA LEU A 686 -16.35 -29.35 31.08
C LEU A 686 -15.25 -30.34 30.73
N GLU A 687 -15.59 -31.61 30.51
CA GLU A 687 -14.63 -32.65 30.12
C GLU A 687 -13.97 -32.32 28.76
N ASP A 688 -14.73 -31.77 27.82
CA ASP A 688 -14.22 -31.31 26.52
C ASP A 688 -13.19 -30.18 26.68
N VAL A 689 -13.51 -29.15 27.45
CA VAL A 689 -12.59 -28.02 27.69
C VAL A 689 -11.37 -28.44 28.50
N GLN A 690 -11.52 -29.38 29.45
CA GLN A 690 -10.37 -29.93 30.18
C GLN A 690 -9.42 -30.70 29.26
N ARG A 691 -9.96 -31.47 28.31
CA ARG A 691 -9.16 -32.14 27.27
C ARG A 691 -8.46 -31.12 26.37
N GLU A 692 -9.18 -30.09 25.91
CA GLU A 692 -8.60 -28.99 25.12
C GLU A 692 -7.41 -28.32 25.84
N ILE A 693 -7.55 -28.03 27.14
CA ILE A 693 -6.47 -27.45 27.96
C ILE A 693 -5.28 -28.41 28.09
N ALA A 694 -5.54 -29.71 28.32
CA ALA A 694 -4.48 -30.71 28.41
C ALA A 694 -3.70 -30.84 27.09
N ASP A 695 -4.41 -30.84 25.97
CA ASP A 695 -3.84 -30.88 24.63
C ASP A 695 -2.99 -29.62 24.35
N LEU A 696 -3.51 -28.42 24.66
CA LEU A 696 -2.78 -27.17 24.50
C LEU A 696 -1.52 -27.11 25.38
N ARG A 697 -1.57 -27.64 26.60
CA ARG A 697 -0.41 -27.68 27.52
C ARG A 697 0.66 -28.66 27.04
N SER A 698 0.25 -29.82 26.50
CA SER A 698 1.16 -30.87 26.05
C SER A 698 1.88 -30.55 24.74
N ASN A 699 1.22 -29.83 23.81
CA ASN A 699 1.81 -29.45 22.52
C ASN A 699 2.68 -28.19 22.65
N ASP A 700 3.88 -28.20 22.08
CA ASP A 700 4.69 -27.00 21.93
C ASP A 700 4.22 -26.14 20.74
N GLU A 701 4.68 -24.89 20.67
CA GLU A 701 4.35 -23.95 19.60
C GLU A 701 4.75 -24.48 18.21
N LYS A 702 5.82 -25.29 18.14
CA LYS A 702 6.29 -25.93 16.91
C LYS A 702 5.32 -27.00 16.43
N THR A 703 4.80 -27.83 17.33
CA THR A 703 3.84 -28.89 17.01
C THR A 703 2.51 -28.30 16.55
N LEU A 704 2.05 -27.22 17.18
CA LEU A 704 0.85 -26.50 16.74
C LEU A 704 1.01 -25.96 15.31
N TRP A 705 2.16 -25.33 15.01
CA TRP A 705 2.41 -24.84 13.66
C TRP A 705 2.58 -25.98 12.65
N LEU A 706 3.24 -27.07 13.03
CA LEU A 706 3.39 -28.25 12.17
C LEU A 706 2.03 -28.87 11.83
N ALA A 707 1.08 -28.89 12.76
CA ALA A 707 -0.28 -29.36 12.54
C ALA A 707 -1.01 -28.50 11.49
N ASP A 708 -0.98 -27.16 11.66
CA ASP A 708 -1.60 -26.22 10.71
C ASP A 708 -0.95 -26.35 9.30
N LEU A 709 0.37 -26.55 9.21
CA LEU A 709 1.08 -26.81 7.94
C LEU A 709 0.73 -28.17 7.31
N ASN A 710 0.42 -29.18 8.11
CA ASN A 710 -0.03 -30.50 7.64
C ASN A 710 -1.48 -30.48 7.17
N GLU A 711 -2.30 -29.58 7.72
CA GLU A 711 -3.64 -29.35 7.21
C GLU A 711 -3.61 -28.58 5.90
N LEU A 712 -2.87 -27.47 5.84
CA LEU A 712 -2.79 -26.61 4.65
C LEU A 712 -2.30 -27.37 3.41
N ILE A 713 -1.30 -28.24 3.54
CA ILE A 713 -0.75 -28.99 2.40
C ILE A 713 -1.74 -29.99 1.78
N LYS A 714 -2.87 -30.31 2.45
CA LYS A 714 -3.91 -31.17 1.87
C LYS A 714 -4.78 -30.43 0.84
N PHE A 715 -4.74 -29.09 0.87
CA PHE A 715 -5.54 -28.22 0.01
C PHE A 715 -4.71 -27.52 -1.07
N LEU A 716 -3.37 -27.48 -0.91
CA LEU A 716 -2.41 -27.09 -1.95
C LEU A 716 -2.26 -28.26 -2.95
#